data_AF-A0A2Z5K2V1-F1
#
_entry.id   AF-A0A2Z5K2V1-F1
#
_cell.length_a   1.000
_cell.length_b   1.000
_cell.length_c   1.000
_cell.angle_alpha   90.00
_cell.angle_beta   90.00
_cell.angle_gamma   90.00
#
_symmetry.space_group_name_H-M   'P 1'
#
loop_
_entity.id
_entity.type
_entity.pdbx_description
1 polymer ?
#
loop_
_entity_poly.entity_id
_entity_poly.type
_entity_poly.pdbx_seq_one_letter_code
_entity_poly.pdbx_strand_id
1 'polypeptide(L)'
;MSENVVHLHKAADPPSPDTAPTVLTVVPDAPPARPVPLWVRSGRAIKTAATHENTKTVVRTVARHGLYTFNGGRIVARRTWDGRTGARYERMLRAAEAAGNYEVAEEWEERLQRFREARHRRRMDLLHSPVDAAKAVGVGAGMSVGLLVALGIVMALNTKQVGDVITPLSATIDFIGTLIRIVQIVWGPALTIGPFLALLALWAVGRKQQAAPNWALPANVRNGEGEPITPSIVVKALRDLGVPALRNAIKEMGDAGASMLGPIRIAGCGVEVDVTLPSGVSTVEVQNRRRKLAENLTRHEHEVFITIPQAARTVRLWIADSGALDEPIGPSPLVTDETLTADYAKGRAPWGQDLRGDAAALSLYQRHLLITGLSNQGKTAALRALALWLALDRSVEFRIADLKGAGDWAMFDGLATVLIQGPTDEHVIEATEMVEDAVEEMNRRLQAPPGTTFPPLITLVDEAQVAFMCPLKDEDKRPYGGSKATSRYFMAVRKIHNQGRAVNVLMWQGTQDPTDQNLPKLVREGAHTRAALALGTESQARMALGDKAVDGGAAPNLLRPGLDKGQVVVASDGIAIPAGQASINVRTHYIDTEQATEIADRAKAMRDGVTTLRVIERGEERDPLADIATVLGDAPRLVTQDVLKRLATLNEDAYGGWTFADLRRVLEDTGAEPYKSDGRMVVARDRLHRALANRPEADSAFASQ
;
A
#
# COMPACT_ATOMS: atom_id res chain seq x y z
N MET A 1 85.00 28.17 42.75
CA MET A 1 83.94 28.67 41.84
C MET A 1 84.02 27.82 40.58
N SER A 2 83.15 26.88 40.25
CA SER A 2 81.90 26.40 40.83
C SER A 2 81.64 25.03 40.20
N GLU A 3 81.51 24.02 41.05
CA GLU A 3 80.67 22.81 40.99
C GLU A 3 80.08 22.38 39.63
N ASN A 4 80.69 21.34 39.02
CA ASN A 4 80.01 20.07 38.69
C ASN A 4 81.02 19.07 38.12
N VAL A 5 81.53 18.19 38.98
CA VAL A 5 82.30 16.99 38.62
C VAL A 5 81.45 15.80 39.00
N VAL A 6 81.10 14.96 38.03
CA VAL A 6 80.62 13.59 38.30
C VAL A 6 81.47 12.64 37.47
N HIS A 7 82.26 11.83 38.18
CA HIS A 7 83.12 10.80 37.61
C HIS A 7 82.32 9.54 37.23
N LEU A 8 82.71 9.05 36.06
CA LEU A 8 82.63 7.70 35.52
C LEU A 8 82.68 6.59 36.58
N HIS A 9 81.82 5.58 36.45
CA HIS A 9 82.19 4.16 36.28
C HIS A 9 80.93 3.27 36.22
N LYS A 10 80.78 2.46 35.17
CA LYS A 10 80.19 1.11 35.31
C LYS A 10 80.88 0.13 34.36
N ALA A 11 81.11 -1.05 34.93
CA ALA A 11 82.04 -2.11 34.57
C ALA A 11 81.93 -2.70 33.16
N ALA A 12 83.08 -3.18 32.69
CA ALA A 12 83.29 -4.02 31.52
C ALA A 12 82.93 -5.49 31.81
N ASP A 13 82.42 -6.19 30.78
CA ASP A 13 82.40 -7.65 30.70
C ASP A 13 83.57 -8.17 29.84
N PRO A 14 84.03 -9.43 30.04
CA PRO A 14 85.38 -9.89 29.71
C PRO A 14 85.56 -10.36 28.24
N PRO A 15 86.81 -10.66 27.82
CA PRO A 15 87.20 -10.72 26.40
C PRO A 15 86.96 -12.10 25.78
N SER A 16 86.84 -12.14 24.45
CA SER A 16 87.09 -13.34 23.64
C SER A 16 88.12 -13.01 22.54
N PRO A 17 89.03 -13.94 22.25
CA PRO A 17 90.35 -13.61 21.71
C PRO A 17 90.41 -13.66 20.17
N ASP A 18 91.51 -13.09 19.67
CA ASP A 18 92.14 -13.34 18.37
C ASP A 18 91.75 -12.47 17.16
N THR A 19 92.30 -11.25 17.21
CA THR A 19 93.22 -10.67 16.20
C THR A 19 93.36 -11.35 14.83
N ALA A 20 92.94 -10.65 13.77
CA ALA A 20 93.64 -10.61 12.47
C ALA A 20 93.21 -9.37 11.65
N PRO A 21 94.13 -8.71 10.90
CA PRO A 21 93.84 -7.48 10.18
C PRO A 21 93.08 -7.72 8.87
N THR A 22 92.31 -6.69 8.50
CA THR A 22 91.49 -6.53 7.29
C THR A 22 92.24 -6.89 6.00
N VAL A 23 91.75 -7.90 5.27
CA VAL A 23 92.13 -8.15 3.86
C VAL A 23 91.04 -7.54 2.97
N LEU A 24 91.42 -6.55 2.16
CA LEU A 24 90.57 -5.99 1.10
C LEU A 24 90.39 -7.02 -0.03
N THR A 25 89.26 -7.71 -0.06
CA THR A 25 88.82 -8.48 -1.22
C THR A 25 88.08 -7.56 -2.18
N VAL A 26 88.73 -7.18 -3.28
CA VAL A 26 88.06 -6.52 -4.41
C VAL A 26 87.15 -7.54 -5.08
N VAL A 27 85.84 -7.37 -4.92
CA VAL A 27 84.81 -8.13 -5.64
C VAL A 27 84.75 -7.57 -7.07
N PRO A 28 84.92 -8.39 -8.13
CA PRO A 28 84.70 -7.90 -9.49
C PRO A 28 83.21 -7.69 -9.76
N ASP A 29 82.87 -6.60 -10.46
CA ASP A 29 81.50 -6.28 -10.84
C ASP A 29 80.81 -7.44 -11.58
N ALA A 30 79.54 -7.69 -11.22
CA ALA A 30 78.73 -8.73 -11.81
C ALA A 30 78.50 -8.47 -13.32
N PRO A 31 78.59 -9.50 -14.18
CA PRO A 31 78.37 -9.31 -15.61
C PRO A 31 76.93 -8.87 -15.90
N PRO A 32 76.70 -8.02 -16.93
CA PRO A 32 75.38 -7.50 -17.23
C PRO A 32 74.41 -8.63 -17.58
N ALA A 33 73.23 -8.60 -16.97
CA ALA A 33 72.19 -9.61 -17.17
C ALA A 33 71.79 -9.72 -18.64
N ARG A 34 71.76 -10.95 -19.17
CA ARG A 34 71.38 -11.25 -20.56
C ARG A 34 69.99 -10.66 -20.88
N PRO A 35 69.80 -9.99 -22.04
CA PRO A 35 68.52 -9.41 -22.39
C PRO A 35 67.47 -10.52 -22.59
N VAL A 36 66.45 -10.49 -21.74
CA VAL A 36 65.29 -11.39 -21.84
C VAL A 36 64.51 -11.05 -23.11
N PRO A 37 64.15 -12.04 -23.95
CA PRO A 37 63.52 -11.78 -25.24
C PRO A 37 62.14 -11.10 -25.09
N LEU A 38 61.83 -10.19 -26.01
CA LEU A 38 60.68 -9.26 -25.96
C LEU A 38 59.33 -9.94 -25.67
N TRP A 39 59.09 -11.14 -26.21
CA TRP A 39 57.87 -11.94 -25.96
C TRP A 39 57.66 -12.35 -24.49
N VAL A 40 58.71 -12.53 -23.69
CA VAL A 40 58.60 -12.85 -22.25
C VAL A 40 58.29 -11.58 -21.45
N ARG A 41 58.80 -10.41 -21.90
CA ARG A 41 58.47 -9.11 -21.30
C ARG A 41 57.05 -8.67 -21.64
N SER A 42 56.60 -8.85 -22.89
CA SER A 42 55.21 -8.59 -23.29
C SER A 42 54.24 -9.62 -22.71
N GLY A 43 54.62 -10.90 -22.58
CA GLY A 43 53.83 -11.91 -21.88
C GLY A 43 53.63 -11.60 -20.39
N ARG A 44 54.67 -11.11 -19.69
CA ARG A 44 54.54 -10.60 -18.32
C ARG A 44 53.71 -9.32 -18.27
N ALA A 45 53.89 -8.37 -19.18
CA ALA A 45 53.09 -7.15 -19.22
C ALA A 45 51.60 -7.42 -19.50
N ILE A 46 51.28 -8.34 -20.41
CA ILE A 46 49.92 -8.79 -20.72
C ILE A 46 49.34 -9.54 -19.51
N LYS A 47 50.12 -10.43 -18.88
CA LYS A 47 49.68 -11.14 -17.67
C LYS A 47 49.41 -10.15 -16.53
N THR A 48 50.31 -9.20 -16.29
CA THR A 48 50.17 -8.15 -15.27
C THR A 48 48.97 -7.25 -15.56
N ALA A 49 48.79 -6.83 -16.82
CA ALA A 49 47.64 -6.03 -17.25
C ALA A 49 46.32 -6.81 -17.10
N ALA A 50 46.28 -8.10 -17.46
CA ALA A 50 45.12 -8.97 -17.30
C ALA A 50 44.81 -9.29 -15.83
N THR A 51 45.83 -9.34 -14.96
CA THR A 51 45.65 -9.59 -13.52
C THR A 51 45.35 -8.33 -12.70
N HIS A 52 45.54 -7.14 -13.27
CA HIS A 52 45.35 -5.85 -12.61
C HIS A 52 43.89 -5.64 -12.20
N GLU A 53 43.67 -5.14 -10.98
CA GLU A 53 42.35 -4.82 -10.38
C GLU A 53 41.45 -3.99 -11.32
N ASN A 54 42.02 -2.96 -11.96
CA ASN A 54 41.29 -2.07 -12.86
C ASN A 54 40.84 -2.78 -14.15
N THR A 55 41.68 -3.63 -14.74
CA THR A 55 41.32 -4.40 -15.94
C THR A 55 40.23 -5.42 -15.64
N LYS A 56 40.32 -6.13 -14.50
CA LYS A 56 39.26 -7.03 -14.05
C LYS A 56 37.94 -6.29 -13.80
N THR A 57 38.01 -5.07 -13.25
CA THR A 57 36.84 -4.23 -13.00
C THR A 57 36.20 -3.72 -14.29
N VAL A 58 37.00 -3.29 -15.27
CA VAL A 58 36.52 -2.86 -16.59
C VAL A 58 35.89 -4.04 -17.34
N VAL A 59 36.56 -5.20 -17.39
CA VAL A 59 36.03 -6.41 -18.04
C VAL A 59 34.73 -6.88 -17.38
N ARG A 60 34.66 -6.90 -16.04
CA ARG A 60 33.42 -7.23 -15.32
C ARG A 60 32.31 -6.23 -15.58
N THR A 61 32.64 -4.95 -15.68
CA THR A 61 31.66 -3.89 -15.98
C THR A 61 31.10 -4.06 -17.39
N VAL A 62 31.97 -4.23 -18.39
CA VAL A 62 31.53 -4.46 -19.78
C VAL A 62 30.69 -5.75 -19.89
N ALA A 63 31.13 -6.84 -19.25
CA ALA A 63 30.38 -8.09 -19.20
C ALA A 63 29.01 -7.93 -18.52
N ARG A 64 28.94 -7.22 -17.39
CA ARG A 64 27.70 -6.95 -16.64
C ARG A 64 26.68 -6.19 -17.49
N HIS A 65 27.08 -5.07 -18.08
CA HIS A 65 26.16 -4.25 -18.86
C HIS A 65 25.73 -4.96 -20.15
N GLY A 66 26.62 -5.75 -20.77
CA GLY A 66 26.24 -6.63 -21.88
C GLY A 66 25.23 -7.72 -21.47
N LEU A 67 25.43 -8.35 -20.31
CA LEU A 67 24.55 -9.41 -19.79
C LEU A 67 23.19 -8.87 -19.34
N TYR A 68 23.11 -7.67 -18.78
CA TYR A 68 21.81 -7.03 -18.49
C TYR A 68 20.99 -6.79 -19.76
N THR A 69 21.61 -6.28 -20.81
CA THR A 69 20.91 -6.06 -22.08
C THR A 69 20.49 -7.38 -22.73
N PHE A 70 21.37 -8.40 -22.72
CA PHE A 70 21.07 -9.72 -23.29
C PHE A 70 19.96 -10.45 -22.53
N ASN A 71 20.06 -10.54 -21.20
CA ASN A 71 19.07 -11.25 -20.37
C ASN A 71 17.76 -10.45 -20.24
N GLY A 72 17.82 -9.12 -20.17
CA GLY A 72 16.64 -8.26 -20.30
C GLY A 72 15.92 -8.46 -21.63
N GLY A 73 16.69 -8.58 -22.72
CA GLY A 73 16.18 -9.01 -24.04
C GLY A 73 15.47 -10.36 -24.00
N ARG A 74 16.06 -11.35 -23.32
CA ARG A 74 15.48 -12.69 -23.17
C ARG A 74 14.18 -12.68 -22.36
N ILE A 75 14.11 -11.87 -21.30
CA ILE A 75 12.92 -11.69 -20.45
C ILE A 75 11.80 -11.02 -21.25
N VAL A 76 12.10 -9.94 -21.94
CA VAL A 76 11.12 -9.23 -22.79
C VAL A 76 10.67 -10.14 -23.92
N ALA A 77 11.58 -10.84 -24.60
CA ALA A 77 11.22 -11.82 -25.63
C ALA A 77 10.33 -12.94 -25.09
N ARG A 78 10.60 -13.47 -23.89
CA ARG A 78 9.76 -14.47 -23.24
C ARG A 78 8.39 -13.91 -22.87
N ARG A 79 8.31 -12.69 -22.33
CA ARG A 79 7.04 -12.01 -21.99
C ARG A 79 6.21 -11.72 -23.24
N THR A 80 6.85 -11.24 -24.30
CA THR A 80 6.21 -11.02 -25.61
C THR A 80 5.78 -12.34 -26.23
N TRP A 81 6.58 -13.40 -26.12
CA TRP A 81 6.23 -14.75 -26.60
C TRP A 81 5.06 -15.34 -25.82
N ASP A 82 5.08 -15.25 -24.49
CA ASP A 82 4.01 -15.73 -23.61
C ASP A 82 2.71 -14.92 -23.78
N GLY A 83 2.80 -13.63 -24.12
CA GLY A 83 1.65 -12.82 -24.50
C GLY A 83 1.15 -13.09 -25.93
N ARG A 84 2.05 -13.48 -26.86
CA ARG A 84 1.73 -13.73 -28.26
C ARG A 84 1.48 -15.19 -28.62
N THR A 85 1.69 -16.15 -27.72
CA THR A 85 1.51 -17.59 -27.95
C THR A 85 0.80 -18.26 -26.78
N GLY A 86 0.25 -19.47 -27.01
CA GLY A 86 -0.43 -20.24 -25.96
C GLY A 86 0.52 -20.84 -24.91
N ALA A 87 1.83 -20.61 -25.04
CA ALA A 87 2.87 -21.28 -24.27
C ALA A 87 2.75 -21.09 -22.75
N ARG A 88 2.16 -19.98 -22.29
CA ARG A 88 1.85 -19.77 -20.87
C ARG A 88 0.80 -20.76 -20.38
N TYR A 89 -0.33 -20.87 -21.09
CA TYR A 89 -1.42 -21.76 -20.72
C TYR A 89 -1.01 -23.23 -20.82
N GLU A 90 -0.23 -23.60 -21.84
CA GLU A 90 0.30 -24.96 -21.98
C GLU A 90 1.25 -25.36 -20.83
N ARG A 91 2.00 -24.41 -20.26
CA ARG A 91 2.83 -24.69 -19.06
C ARG A 91 1.98 -24.83 -17.80
N MET A 92 0.94 -24.02 -17.64
CA MET A 92 0.01 -24.12 -16.50
C MET A 92 -0.80 -25.42 -16.57
N LEU A 93 -1.21 -25.83 -17.77
CA LEU A 93 -1.85 -27.13 -18.04
C LEU A 93 -0.92 -28.28 -17.62
N ARG A 94 0.33 -28.31 -18.11
CA ARG A 94 1.31 -29.34 -17.71
C ARG A 94 1.63 -29.33 -16.22
N ALA A 95 1.61 -28.16 -15.58
CA ALA A 95 1.83 -28.04 -14.13
C ALA A 95 0.63 -28.57 -13.34
N ALA A 96 -0.60 -28.32 -13.81
CA ALA A 96 -1.83 -28.86 -13.24
C ALA A 96 -1.93 -30.39 -13.41
N GLU A 97 -1.57 -30.89 -14.58
CA GLU A 97 -1.44 -32.33 -14.87
C GLU A 97 -0.38 -32.99 -13.97
N ALA A 98 0.80 -32.38 -13.84
CA ALA A 98 1.86 -32.87 -12.96
C ALA A 98 1.48 -32.84 -11.47
N ALA A 99 0.56 -31.96 -11.07
CA ALA A 99 0.00 -31.88 -9.73
C ALA A 99 -1.21 -32.81 -9.52
N GLY A 100 -1.67 -33.53 -10.56
CA GLY A 100 -2.81 -34.45 -10.50
C GLY A 100 -4.17 -33.76 -10.32
N ASN A 101 -4.25 -32.45 -10.56
CA ASN A 101 -5.48 -31.67 -10.42
C ASN A 101 -6.15 -31.47 -11.78
N TYR A 102 -6.98 -32.44 -12.17
CA TYR A 102 -7.61 -32.49 -13.49
C TYR A 102 -8.68 -31.40 -13.71
N GLU A 103 -9.35 -30.92 -12.65
CA GLU A 103 -10.32 -29.82 -12.75
C GLU A 103 -9.63 -28.49 -13.12
N VAL A 104 -8.49 -28.20 -12.49
CA VAL A 104 -7.68 -27.01 -12.82
C VAL A 104 -7.05 -27.16 -14.20
N ALA A 105 -6.69 -28.38 -14.61
CA ALA A 105 -6.19 -28.65 -15.96
C ALA A 105 -7.25 -28.34 -17.03
N GLU A 106 -8.50 -28.76 -16.83
CA GLU A 106 -9.63 -28.47 -17.74
C GLU A 106 -9.87 -26.95 -17.87
N GLU A 107 -9.85 -26.21 -16.76
CA GLU A 107 -9.99 -24.75 -16.79
C GLU A 107 -8.87 -24.08 -17.61
N TRP A 108 -7.63 -24.55 -17.48
CA TRP A 108 -6.50 -24.03 -18.27
C TRP A 108 -6.58 -24.42 -19.74
N GLU A 109 -7.12 -25.59 -20.05
CA GLU A 109 -7.39 -26.03 -21.42
C GLU A 109 -8.46 -25.15 -22.08
N GLU A 110 -9.58 -24.89 -21.42
CA GLU A 110 -10.62 -23.99 -21.92
C GLU A 110 -10.10 -22.57 -22.16
N ARG A 111 -9.27 -22.05 -21.24
CA ARG A 111 -8.63 -20.74 -21.39
C ARG A 111 -7.66 -20.72 -22.58
N LEU A 112 -6.93 -21.82 -22.83
CA LEU A 112 -6.06 -21.97 -23.99
C LEU A 112 -6.85 -22.02 -25.31
N GLN A 113 -7.99 -22.75 -25.34
CA GLN A 113 -8.86 -22.82 -26.50
C GLN A 113 -9.46 -21.45 -26.84
N ARG A 114 -10.05 -20.75 -25.85
CA ARG A 114 -10.56 -19.37 -26.03
C ARG A 114 -9.49 -18.41 -26.55
N PHE A 115 -8.26 -18.53 -26.06
CA PHE A 115 -7.15 -17.72 -26.54
C PHE A 115 -6.74 -18.03 -27.98
N ARG A 116 -6.81 -19.31 -28.41
CA ARG A 116 -6.57 -19.73 -29.79
C ARG A 116 -7.68 -19.23 -30.72
N GLU A 117 -8.94 -19.34 -30.31
CA GLU A 117 -10.09 -18.82 -31.06
C GLU A 117 -10.06 -17.29 -31.21
N ALA A 118 -9.81 -16.56 -30.12
CA ALA A 118 -9.70 -15.10 -30.17
C ALA A 118 -8.52 -14.64 -31.05
N ARG A 119 -7.45 -15.44 -31.17
CA ARG A 119 -6.36 -15.18 -32.12
C ARG A 119 -6.80 -15.46 -33.55
N HIS A 120 -7.50 -16.57 -33.79
CA HIS A 120 -8.00 -16.91 -35.11
C HIS A 120 -8.96 -15.85 -35.61
N ARG A 121 -9.92 -15.41 -34.78
CA ARG A 121 -10.83 -14.31 -35.07
C ARG A 121 -10.09 -13.02 -35.42
N ARG A 122 -9.12 -12.58 -34.60
CA ARG A 122 -8.28 -11.41 -34.90
C ARG A 122 -7.49 -11.53 -36.20
N ARG A 123 -7.06 -12.74 -36.60
CA ARG A 123 -6.38 -12.96 -37.89
C ARG A 123 -7.35 -12.89 -39.06
N MET A 124 -8.56 -13.45 -38.91
CA MET A 124 -9.62 -13.35 -39.91
C MET A 124 -10.08 -11.90 -40.07
N ASP A 125 -10.24 -11.17 -38.96
CA ASP A 125 -10.55 -9.74 -38.96
C ASP A 125 -9.47 -8.93 -39.68
N LEU A 126 -8.19 -9.25 -39.47
CA LEU A 126 -7.05 -8.63 -40.19
C LEU A 126 -7.02 -8.95 -41.69
N LEU A 127 -7.61 -10.06 -42.13
CA LEU A 127 -7.68 -10.44 -43.54
C LEU A 127 -8.88 -9.78 -44.25
N HIS A 128 -9.98 -9.52 -43.54
CA HIS A 128 -11.15 -8.81 -44.07
C HIS A 128 -11.04 -7.27 -43.93
N SER A 129 -10.27 -6.81 -42.94
CA SER A 129 -9.94 -5.41 -42.64
C SER A 129 -9.47 -4.55 -43.83
N PRO A 130 -8.57 -5.00 -44.73
CA PRO A 130 -8.03 -4.09 -45.74
C PRO A 130 -9.06 -3.67 -46.79
N VAL A 131 -10.05 -4.52 -47.09
CA VAL A 131 -11.11 -4.20 -48.06
C VAL A 131 -12.15 -3.27 -47.43
N ASP A 132 -12.53 -3.53 -46.19
CA ASP A 132 -13.52 -2.70 -45.48
C ASP A 132 -12.92 -1.36 -45.06
N ALA A 133 -11.64 -1.32 -44.68
CA ALA A 133 -10.90 -0.10 -44.43
C ALA A 133 -10.70 0.72 -45.72
N ALA A 134 -10.37 0.09 -46.85
CA ALA A 134 -10.25 0.81 -48.12
C ALA A 134 -11.59 1.42 -48.57
N LYS A 135 -12.70 0.70 -48.39
CA LYS A 135 -14.05 1.24 -48.64
C LYS A 135 -14.40 2.38 -47.70
N ALA A 136 -14.14 2.23 -46.40
CA ALA A 136 -14.42 3.27 -45.40
C ALA A 136 -13.57 4.53 -45.63
N VAL A 137 -12.29 4.37 -45.98
CA VAL A 137 -11.39 5.49 -46.34
C VAL A 137 -11.84 6.17 -47.62
N GLY A 138 -12.23 5.41 -48.65
CA GLY A 138 -12.73 5.98 -49.91
C GLY A 138 -14.03 6.76 -49.73
N VAL A 139 -15.01 6.20 -49.01
CA VAL A 139 -16.29 6.86 -48.70
C VAL A 139 -16.07 8.07 -47.79
N GLY A 140 -15.23 7.94 -46.77
CA GLY A 140 -14.87 9.03 -45.86
C GLY A 140 -14.20 10.19 -46.58
N ALA A 141 -13.16 9.92 -47.38
CA ALA A 141 -12.46 10.96 -48.14
C ALA A 141 -13.37 11.69 -49.13
N GLY A 142 -14.25 10.95 -49.84
CA GLY A 142 -15.23 11.54 -50.75
C GLY A 142 -16.21 12.48 -50.04
N MET A 143 -16.77 12.06 -48.90
CA MET A 143 -17.66 12.90 -48.09
C MET A 143 -16.95 14.13 -47.53
N SER A 144 -15.72 13.98 -47.03
CA SER A 144 -14.93 15.10 -46.49
C SER A 144 -14.62 16.16 -47.55
N VAL A 145 -14.22 15.73 -48.75
CA VAL A 145 -13.98 16.66 -49.88
C VAL A 145 -15.27 17.37 -50.27
N GLY A 146 -16.39 16.64 -50.36
CA GLY A 146 -17.70 17.24 -50.66
C GLY A 146 -18.14 18.28 -49.63
N LEU A 147 -17.91 18.00 -48.33
CA LEU A 147 -18.24 18.92 -47.25
C LEU A 147 -17.36 20.18 -47.27
N LEU A 148 -16.06 20.04 -47.54
CA LEU A 148 -15.13 21.17 -47.66
C LEU A 148 -15.43 22.06 -48.86
N VAL A 149 -15.84 21.47 -49.99
CA VAL A 149 -16.30 22.22 -51.17
C VAL A 149 -17.60 22.96 -50.87
N ALA A 150 -18.57 22.31 -50.20
CA ALA A 150 -19.81 22.96 -49.78
C ALA A 150 -19.54 24.14 -48.82
N LEU A 151 -18.62 23.97 -47.86
CA LEU A 151 -18.19 25.03 -46.95
C LEU A 151 -17.52 26.19 -47.71
N GLY A 152 -16.69 25.88 -48.70
CA GLY A 152 -16.06 26.89 -49.56
C GLY A 152 -17.09 27.69 -50.37
N ILE A 153 -18.12 27.02 -50.90
CA ILE A 153 -19.22 27.68 -51.62
C ILE A 153 -19.98 28.65 -50.70
N VAL A 154 -20.30 28.21 -49.47
CA VAL A 154 -20.95 29.07 -48.47
C VAL A 154 -20.09 30.28 -48.12
N MET A 155 -18.78 30.07 -47.98
CA MET A 155 -17.84 31.15 -47.68
C MET A 155 -17.74 32.16 -48.82
N ALA A 156 -17.64 31.70 -50.07
CA ALA A 156 -17.61 32.55 -51.25
C ALA A 156 -18.89 33.36 -51.46
N LEU A 157 -20.06 32.81 -51.10
CA LEU A 157 -21.34 33.53 -51.12
C LEU A 157 -21.38 34.65 -50.07
N ASN A 158 -20.75 34.42 -48.91
CA ASN A 158 -20.69 35.41 -47.83
C ASN A 158 -19.69 36.54 -48.13
N THR A 159 -18.50 36.21 -48.63
CA THR A 159 -17.42 37.19 -48.90
C THR A 159 -17.52 37.86 -50.28
N LYS A 160 -18.39 37.34 -51.17
CA LYS A 160 -18.53 37.74 -52.58
C LYS A 160 -17.25 37.58 -53.41
N GLN A 161 -16.29 36.79 -52.93
CA GLN A 161 -15.05 36.49 -53.65
C GLN A 161 -15.07 35.04 -54.14
N VAL A 162 -14.96 34.87 -55.46
CA VAL A 162 -15.03 33.53 -56.10
C VAL A 162 -13.85 32.63 -55.68
N GLY A 163 -12.73 33.23 -55.27
CA GLY A 163 -11.54 32.51 -54.80
C GLY A 163 -11.74 31.75 -53.48
N ASP A 164 -12.73 32.12 -52.66
CA ASP A 164 -12.91 31.53 -51.33
C ASP A 164 -13.49 30.10 -51.35
N VAL A 165 -13.92 29.62 -52.52
CA VAL A 165 -14.43 28.25 -52.70
C VAL A 165 -13.36 27.20 -52.43
N ILE A 166 -12.09 27.50 -52.73
CA ILE A 166 -10.98 26.56 -52.58
C ILE A 166 -10.26 26.69 -51.24
N THR A 167 -10.54 27.74 -50.46
CA THR A 167 -9.81 28.07 -49.22
C THR A 167 -9.90 26.98 -48.14
N PRO A 168 -11.06 26.33 -47.87
CA PRO A 168 -11.11 25.21 -46.93
C PRO A 168 -10.31 23.99 -47.40
N LEU A 169 -10.24 23.78 -48.72
CA LEU A 169 -9.48 22.69 -49.32
C LEU A 169 -7.97 22.95 -49.22
N SER A 170 -7.51 24.18 -49.52
CA SER A 170 -6.11 24.56 -49.39
C SER A 170 -5.64 24.53 -47.94
N ALA A 171 -6.45 25.03 -46.98
CA ALA A 171 -6.12 24.95 -45.56
C ALA A 171 -5.98 23.49 -45.07
N THR A 172 -6.80 22.58 -45.58
CA THR A 172 -6.68 21.14 -45.27
C THR A 172 -5.41 20.55 -45.86
N ILE A 173 -5.05 20.91 -47.10
CA ILE A 173 -3.80 20.49 -47.74
C ILE A 173 -2.59 21.02 -46.96
N ASP A 174 -2.62 22.28 -46.52
CA ASP A 174 -1.54 22.89 -45.71
C ASP A 174 -1.41 22.22 -44.34
N PHE A 175 -2.54 21.85 -43.71
CA PHE A 175 -2.56 21.08 -42.47
C PHE A 175 -1.96 19.67 -42.66
N ILE A 176 -2.34 18.96 -43.73
CA ILE A 176 -1.76 17.65 -44.08
C ILE A 176 -0.26 17.81 -44.36
N GLY A 177 0.14 18.85 -45.09
CA GLY A 177 1.54 19.17 -45.35
C GLY A 177 2.32 19.44 -44.06
N THR A 178 1.70 20.12 -43.10
CA THR A 178 2.30 20.36 -41.76
C THR A 178 2.46 19.05 -40.97
N LEU A 179 1.45 18.17 -40.99
CA LEU A 179 1.55 16.84 -40.37
C LEU A 179 2.65 15.99 -41.01
N ILE A 180 2.73 15.97 -42.34
CA ILE A 180 3.80 15.26 -43.07
C ILE A 180 5.16 15.83 -42.68
N ARG A 181 5.28 17.16 -42.56
CA ARG A 181 6.52 17.81 -42.13
C ARG A 181 6.90 17.46 -40.69
N ILE A 182 5.93 17.41 -39.77
CA ILE A 182 6.15 16.93 -38.40
C ILE A 182 6.63 15.48 -38.42
N VAL A 183 5.98 14.61 -39.19
CA VAL A 183 6.39 13.20 -39.33
C VAL A 183 7.81 13.12 -39.90
N GLN A 184 8.15 13.84 -40.97
CA GLN A 184 9.49 13.86 -41.55
C GLN A 184 10.56 14.34 -40.56
N ILE A 185 10.24 15.36 -39.76
CA ILE A 185 11.14 15.90 -38.72
C ILE A 185 11.30 14.91 -37.57
N VAL A 186 10.24 14.22 -37.14
CA VAL A 186 10.26 13.30 -36.00
C VAL A 186 10.81 11.92 -36.39
N TRP A 187 10.60 11.47 -37.62
CA TRP A 187 10.95 10.12 -38.08
C TRP A 187 12.45 9.87 -38.11
N GLY A 188 13.25 10.85 -38.55
CA GLY A 188 14.72 10.76 -38.54
C GLY A 188 15.29 10.56 -37.12
N PRO A 189 14.97 11.44 -36.15
CA PRO A 189 15.29 11.28 -34.74
C PRO A 189 14.70 9.99 -34.13
N ALA A 190 13.48 9.61 -34.46
CA ALA A 190 12.86 8.39 -33.92
C ALA A 190 13.57 7.11 -34.40
N LEU A 191 13.98 7.03 -35.66
CA LEU A 191 14.75 5.89 -36.19
C LEU A 191 16.18 5.83 -35.65
N THR A 192 16.78 6.98 -35.37
CA THR A 192 18.13 7.05 -34.83
C THR A 192 18.14 6.77 -33.32
N ILE A 193 17.23 7.37 -32.55
CA ILE A 193 17.16 7.27 -31.07
C ILE A 193 16.41 6.00 -30.61
N GLY A 194 15.39 5.55 -31.35
CA GLY A 194 14.53 4.43 -30.99
C GLY A 194 15.28 3.13 -30.64
N PRO A 195 16.24 2.67 -31.46
CA PRO A 195 17.05 1.50 -31.14
C PRO A 195 17.87 1.65 -29.85
N PHE A 196 18.39 2.85 -29.56
CA PHE A 196 19.12 3.12 -28.32
C PHE A 196 18.17 3.13 -27.12
N LEU A 197 16.98 3.72 -27.24
CA LEU A 197 15.95 3.67 -26.19
C LEU A 197 15.47 2.23 -25.95
N ALA A 198 15.32 1.43 -27.00
CA ALA A 198 14.98 0.01 -26.87
C ALA A 198 16.09 -0.76 -26.14
N LEU A 199 17.35 -0.57 -26.52
CA LEU A 199 18.50 -1.16 -25.82
C LEU A 199 18.59 -0.70 -24.36
N LEU A 200 18.30 0.57 -24.09
CA LEU A 200 18.27 1.14 -22.74
C LEU A 200 17.11 0.58 -21.92
N ALA A 201 15.94 0.37 -22.53
CA ALA A 201 14.80 -0.27 -21.88
C ALA A 201 15.10 -1.74 -21.56
N LEU A 202 15.68 -2.50 -22.49
CA LEU A 202 16.13 -3.87 -22.25
C LEU A 202 17.17 -3.94 -21.14
N TRP A 203 18.14 -3.03 -21.15
CA TRP A 203 19.14 -2.89 -20.11
C TRP A 203 18.52 -2.53 -18.76
N ALA A 204 17.55 -1.61 -18.72
CA ALA A 204 16.86 -1.19 -17.49
C ALA A 204 16.05 -2.34 -16.90
N VAL A 205 15.35 -3.12 -17.73
CA VAL A 205 14.64 -4.34 -17.31
C VAL A 205 15.63 -5.37 -16.75
N GLY A 206 16.73 -5.64 -17.46
CA GLY A 206 17.76 -6.58 -17.01
C GLY A 206 18.46 -6.13 -15.72
N ARG A 207 18.68 -4.83 -15.54
CA ARG A 207 19.26 -4.23 -14.33
C ARG A 207 18.31 -4.32 -13.15
N LYS A 208 17.03 -3.98 -13.33
CA LYS A 208 16.00 -4.06 -12.27
C LYS A 208 15.79 -5.50 -11.78
N GLN A 209 15.84 -6.48 -12.68
CA GLN A 209 15.69 -7.90 -12.32
C GLN A 209 17.00 -8.60 -11.96
N GLN A 210 18.09 -7.84 -11.76
CA GLN A 210 19.42 -8.38 -11.44
C GLN A 210 19.87 -9.53 -12.36
N ALA A 211 19.51 -9.49 -13.64
CA ALA A 211 19.63 -10.61 -14.55
C ALA A 211 21.08 -10.91 -15.02
N ALA A 212 22.10 -10.50 -14.27
CA ALA A 212 23.50 -10.82 -14.53
C ALA A 212 24.01 -11.87 -13.52
N PRO A 213 24.93 -12.78 -13.91
CA PRO A 213 25.52 -13.76 -13.01
C PRO A 213 26.22 -13.09 -11.81
N ASN A 214 26.19 -13.74 -10.63
CA ASN A 214 26.74 -13.21 -9.36
C ASN A 214 28.19 -12.69 -9.46
N TRP A 215 29.03 -13.32 -10.28
CA TRP A 215 30.43 -12.90 -10.48
C TRP A 215 30.59 -11.55 -11.22
N ALA A 216 29.53 -11.05 -11.87
CA ALA A 216 29.50 -9.80 -12.63
C ALA A 216 28.78 -8.66 -11.90
N LEU A 217 28.02 -8.94 -10.84
CA LEU A 217 27.35 -7.92 -10.03
C LEU A 217 28.36 -7.02 -9.27
N PRO A 218 28.05 -5.75 -8.96
CA PRO A 218 28.93 -4.88 -8.18
C PRO A 218 29.09 -5.37 -6.74
N ALA A 219 30.23 -5.05 -6.10
CA ALA A 219 30.59 -5.60 -4.78
C ALA A 219 29.56 -5.28 -3.67
N ASN A 220 28.89 -4.14 -3.74
CA ASN A 220 27.80 -3.79 -2.81
C ASN A 220 26.53 -4.66 -2.98
N VAL A 221 26.28 -5.19 -4.18
CA VAL A 221 25.17 -6.14 -4.46
C VAL A 221 25.62 -7.59 -4.26
N ARG A 222 26.91 -7.90 -4.42
CA ARG A 222 27.49 -9.18 -3.95
C ARG A 222 27.44 -9.30 -2.42
N ASN A 223 27.49 -8.17 -1.74
CA ASN A 223 27.27 -8.04 -0.30
C ASN A 223 25.79 -7.82 0.05
N GLY A 224 24.89 -7.84 -0.94
CA GLY A 224 23.47 -8.08 -0.70
C GLY A 224 23.33 -9.54 -0.29
N GLU A 225 23.13 -9.76 1.00
CA GLU A 225 23.18 -11.04 1.69
C GLU A 225 22.28 -12.08 1.01
N GLY A 226 22.87 -13.05 0.30
CA GLY A 226 22.05 -13.97 -0.46
C GLY A 226 22.81 -15.08 -1.15
N GLU A 227 23.67 -15.82 -0.44
CA GLU A 227 24.03 -17.14 -0.96
C GLU A 227 22.71 -17.92 -1.18
N PRO A 228 22.53 -18.61 -2.34
CA PRO A 228 21.34 -19.40 -2.57
C PRO A 228 21.17 -20.39 -1.42
N ILE A 229 19.96 -20.48 -0.87
CA ILE A 229 19.67 -21.38 0.25
C ILE A 229 19.86 -22.82 -0.25
N THR A 230 20.97 -23.43 0.16
CA THR A 230 21.29 -24.82 -0.15
C THR A 230 20.92 -25.73 1.03
N PRO A 231 20.70 -27.04 0.79
CA PRO A 231 20.45 -27.99 1.88
C PRO A 231 21.54 -27.97 2.96
N SER A 232 22.81 -27.80 2.57
CA SER A 232 23.93 -27.73 3.52
C SER A 232 23.88 -26.48 4.41
N ILE A 233 23.47 -25.33 3.87
CA ILE A 233 23.26 -24.11 4.65
C ILE A 233 22.12 -24.30 5.66
N VAL A 234 20.99 -24.89 5.23
CA VAL A 234 19.84 -25.14 6.11
C VAL A 234 20.20 -26.13 7.24
N VAL A 235 20.87 -27.24 6.92
CA VAL A 235 21.34 -28.21 7.94
C VAL A 235 22.31 -27.57 8.91
N LYS A 236 23.28 -26.78 8.41
CA LYS A 236 24.22 -26.04 9.26
C LYS A 236 23.51 -25.05 10.17
N ALA A 237 22.54 -24.31 9.63
CA ALA A 237 21.78 -23.33 10.39
C ALA A 237 20.94 -23.98 11.51
N LEU A 238 20.34 -25.15 11.23
CA LEU A 238 19.60 -25.95 12.22
C LEU A 238 20.53 -26.55 13.29
N ARG A 239 21.71 -27.03 12.91
CA ARG A 239 22.73 -27.54 13.85
C ARG A 239 23.17 -26.46 14.85
N ASP A 240 23.36 -25.25 14.34
CA ASP A 240 23.89 -24.12 15.10
C ASP A 240 22.76 -23.31 15.79
N LEU A 241 21.49 -23.75 15.65
CA LEU A 241 20.31 -23.14 16.27
C LEU A 241 20.40 -23.10 17.81
N GLY A 242 21.15 -24.02 18.42
CA GLY A 242 21.33 -24.09 19.87
C GLY A 242 20.33 -24.98 20.60
N VAL A 243 19.71 -25.93 19.88
CA VAL A 243 18.96 -27.04 20.44
C VAL A 243 19.90 -28.25 20.56
N PRO A 244 20.32 -28.69 21.77
CA PRO A 244 21.34 -29.73 21.91
C PRO A 244 20.95 -31.07 21.27
N ALA A 245 19.68 -31.49 21.41
CA ALA A 245 19.18 -32.71 20.82
C ALA A 245 19.24 -32.67 19.28
N LEU A 246 18.85 -31.55 18.66
CA LEU A 246 18.93 -31.34 17.22
C LEU A 246 20.39 -31.36 16.72
N ARG A 247 21.29 -30.68 17.45
CA ARG A 247 22.71 -30.64 17.13
C ARG A 247 23.34 -32.03 17.16
N ASN A 248 23.06 -32.82 18.20
CA ASN A 248 23.62 -34.15 18.37
C ASN A 248 23.10 -35.10 17.27
N ALA A 249 21.79 -35.07 16.99
CA ALA A 249 21.20 -35.85 15.90
C ALA A 249 21.84 -35.50 14.54
N ILE A 250 22.01 -34.21 14.21
CA ILE A 250 22.66 -33.80 12.95
C ILE A 250 24.13 -34.26 12.90
N LYS A 251 24.85 -34.24 14.03
CA LYS A 251 26.24 -34.74 14.10
C LYS A 251 26.34 -36.25 13.91
N GLU A 252 25.42 -37.01 14.52
CA GLU A 252 25.35 -38.47 14.38
C GLU A 252 25.01 -38.89 12.95
N MET A 253 24.16 -38.13 12.27
CA MET A 253 23.78 -38.38 10.87
C MET A 253 24.89 -38.02 9.86
N GLY A 254 25.85 -37.17 10.22
CA GLY A 254 26.91 -36.73 9.30
C GLY A 254 26.36 -36.13 8.00
N ASP A 255 26.88 -36.57 6.86
CA ASP A 255 26.43 -36.13 5.53
C ASP A 255 24.96 -36.50 5.22
N ALA A 256 24.38 -37.47 5.94
CA ALA A 256 22.98 -37.84 5.82
C ALA A 256 22.02 -36.82 6.50
N GLY A 257 22.52 -35.79 7.17
CA GLY A 257 21.69 -34.74 7.79
C GLY A 257 20.74 -34.05 6.80
N ALA A 258 21.09 -34.01 5.51
CA ALA A 258 20.21 -33.50 4.46
C ALA A 258 18.94 -34.35 4.26
N SER A 259 18.91 -35.61 4.72
CA SER A 259 17.71 -36.46 4.64
C SER A 259 16.55 -35.99 5.53
N MET A 260 16.82 -35.11 6.50
CA MET A 260 15.78 -34.43 7.28
C MET A 260 15.03 -33.37 6.48
N LEU A 261 15.59 -32.92 5.35
CA LEU A 261 15.02 -31.89 4.51
C LEU A 261 14.21 -32.51 3.38
N GLY A 262 12.98 -32.02 3.20
CA GLY A 262 12.25 -32.18 1.96
C GLY A 262 12.91 -31.41 0.81
N PRO A 263 12.42 -31.59 -0.43
CA PRO A 263 12.93 -30.84 -1.57
C PRO A 263 12.73 -29.34 -1.36
N ILE A 264 13.78 -28.55 -1.59
CA ILE A 264 13.69 -27.08 -1.59
C ILE A 264 12.94 -26.65 -2.84
N ARG A 265 11.81 -25.94 -2.65
CA ARG A 265 10.92 -25.49 -3.73
C ARG A 265 11.00 -23.97 -3.84
N ILE A 266 10.94 -23.46 -5.06
CA ILE A 266 10.74 -22.02 -5.27
C ILE A 266 9.29 -21.70 -4.91
N ALA A 267 9.09 -20.74 -4.02
CA ALA A 267 7.79 -20.31 -3.55
C ALA A 267 7.75 -18.78 -3.52
N GLY A 268 7.31 -18.18 -4.63
CA GLY A 268 7.28 -16.74 -4.82
C GLY A 268 8.67 -16.11 -4.93
N CYS A 269 8.89 -15.05 -4.16
CA CYS A 269 10.18 -14.37 -4.04
C CYS A 269 11.09 -15.02 -2.99
N GLY A 270 11.09 -16.34 -2.91
CA GLY A 270 11.83 -17.09 -1.90
C GLY A 270 11.77 -18.59 -2.11
N VAL A 271 12.21 -19.33 -1.10
CA VAL A 271 12.23 -20.80 -1.09
C VAL A 271 11.47 -21.37 0.10
N GLU A 272 10.86 -22.53 -0.12
CA GLU A 272 10.18 -23.31 0.92
C GLU A 272 10.89 -24.66 1.11
N VAL A 273 11.11 -25.04 2.36
CA VAL A 273 11.67 -26.34 2.74
C VAL A 273 10.96 -26.90 3.97
N ASP A 274 10.48 -28.14 3.84
CA ASP A 274 9.97 -28.91 4.97
C ASP A 274 11.13 -29.60 5.68
N VAL A 275 11.17 -29.49 7.01
CA VAL A 275 12.22 -30.06 7.86
C VAL A 275 11.57 -31.04 8.83
N THR A 276 11.84 -32.33 8.66
CA THR A 276 11.43 -33.37 9.60
C THR A 276 12.42 -33.44 10.75
N LEU A 277 11.98 -33.02 11.94
CA LEU A 277 12.79 -32.99 13.14
C LEU A 277 13.05 -34.40 13.70
N PRO A 278 14.23 -34.63 14.31
CA PRO A 278 14.56 -35.89 14.96
C PRO A 278 13.74 -36.07 16.24
N SER A 279 13.71 -37.31 16.74
CA SER A 279 13.03 -37.60 18.01
C SER A 279 13.61 -36.78 19.16
N GLY A 280 12.75 -36.25 20.04
CA GLY A 280 13.16 -35.45 21.20
C GLY A 280 13.32 -33.94 20.93
N VAL A 281 13.10 -33.46 19.70
CA VAL A 281 13.07 -32.03 19.37
C VAL A 281 11.64 -31.56 19.15
N SER A 282 11.23 -30.50 19.86
CA SER A 282 9.91 -29.89 19.70
C SER A 282 9.89 -28.88 18.56
N THR A 283 8.81 -28.86 17.77
CA THR A 283 8.56 -27.85 16.73
C THR A 283 8.51 -26.44 17.31
N VAL A 284 7.96 -26.30 18.52
CA VAL A 284 7.89 -25.02 19.27
C VAL A 284 9.28 -24.51 19.64
N GLU A 285 10.21 -25.40 19.99
CA GLU A 285 11.58 -24.98 20.31
C GLU A 285 12.30 -24.36 19.10
N VAL A 286 12.03 -24.89 17.90
CA VAL A 286 12.56 -24.33 16.65
C VAL A 286 11.89 -22.99 16.32
N GLN A 287 10.56 -22.92 16.44
CA GLN A 287 9.79 -21.70 16.18
C GLN A 287 10.23 -20.54 17.09
N ASN A 288 10.43 -20.78 18.39
CA ASN A 288 10.87 -19.77 19.36
C ASN A 288 12.30 -19.25 19.10
N ARG A 289 13.09 -19.96 18.29
CA ARG A 289 14.45 -19.56 17.92
C ARG A 289 14.54 -18.97 16.51
N ARG A 290 13.42 -18.49 15.96
CA ARG A 290 13.33 -17.91 14.60
C ARG A 290 14.41 -16.88 14.31
N ARG A 291 14.63 -15.91 15.20
CA ARG A 291 15.66 -14.88 15.03
C ARG A 291 17.05 -15.48 14.81
N LYS A 292 17.44 -16.41 15.67
CA LYS A 292 18.74 -17.08 15.57
C LYS A 292 18.83 -17.97 14.32
N LEU A 293 17.73 -18.61 13.93
CA LEU A 293 17.67 -19.35 12.67
C LEU A 293 17.91 -18.44 11.47
N ALA A 294 17.28 -17.26 11.44
CA ALA A 294 17.48 -16.28 10.38
C ALA A 294 18.93 -15.78 10.31
N GLU A 295 19.52 -15.41 11.46
CA GLU A 295 20.93 -15.03 11.56
C GLU A 295 21.86 -16.14 11.03
N ASN A 296 21.58 -17.40 11.39
CA ASN A 296 22.34 -18.56 10.90
C ASN A 296 22.17 -18.81 9.38
N LEU A 297 21.05 -18.39 8.79
CA LEU A 297 20.78 -18.46 7.35
C LEU A 297 21.32 -17.23 6.59
N THR A 298 21.95 -16.28 7.29
CA THR A 298 22.36 -14.98 6.71
C THR A 298 21.16 -14.27 6.07
N ARG A 299 20.06 -14.21 6.84
CA ARG A 299 18.82 -13.52 6.51
C ARG A 299 18.38 -12.65 7.68
N HIS A 300 17.61 -11.61 7.38
CA HIS A 300 16.93 -10.86 8.41
C HIS A 300 15.77 -11.65 8.99
N GLU A 301 15.41 -11.37 10.24
CA GLU A 301 14.34 -12.12 10.93
C GLU A 301 12.99 -12.05 10.18
N HIS A 302 12.67 -10.92 9.56
CA HIS A 302 11.44 -10.71 8.80
C HIS A 302 11.43 -11.45 7.44
N GLU A 303 12.56 -12.02 7.02
CA GLU A 303 12.68 -12.80 5.78
C GLU A 303 12.49 -14.31 6.03
N VAL A 304 12.35 -14.75 7.28
CA VAL A 304 12.22 -16.17 7.65
C VAL A 304 10.94 -16.42 8.41
N PHE A 305 10.10 -17.27 7.85
CA PHE A 305 8.82 -17.67 8.42
C PHE A 305 8.82 -19.16 8.74
N ILE A 306 8.36 -19.51 9.95
CA ILE A 306 8.30 -20.88 10.44
C ILE A 306 6.84 -21.23 10.67
N THR A 307 6.34 -22.22 9.93
CA THR A 307 4.98 -22.74 10.07
C THR A 307 5.02 -24.21 10.45
N ILE A 308 3.99 -24.70 11.16
CA ILE A 308 3.91 -26.08 11.61
C ILE A 308 2.83 -26.79 10.79
N PRO A 309 3.22 -27.58 9.76
CA PRO A 309 2.25 -28.37 9.00
C PRO A 309 1.65 -29.50 9.84
N GLN A 310 0.56 -30.12 9.35
CA GLN A 310 -0.08 -31.28 9.99
C GLN A 310 0.83 -32.52 10.07
N ALA A 311 1.90 -32.56 9.26
CA ALA A 311 2.86 -33.65 9.28
C ALA A 311 3.61 -33.70 10.63
N ALA A 312 3.67 -34.90 11.22
CA ALA A 312 4.28 -35.08 12.53
C ALA A 312 5.76 -34.65 12.56
N ARG A 313 6.16 -33.99 13.66
CA ARG A 313 7.53 -33.50 13.91
C ARG A 313 8.12 -32.67 12.76
N THR A 314 7.30 -32.00 11.97
CA THR A 314 7.76 -31.25 10.80
C THR A 314 7.62 -29.76 11.05
N VAL A 315 8.62 -28.98 10.64
CA VAL A 315 8.52 -27.51 10.52
C VAL A 315 8.75 -27.13 9.07
N ARG A 316 7.93 -26.21 8.57
CA ARG A 316 8.06 -25.65 7.23
C ARG A 316 8.73 -24.28 7.34
N LEU A 317 9.89 -24.17 6.72
CA LEU A 317 10.62 -22.91 6.59
C LEU A 317 10.28 -22.28 5.25
N TRP A 318 9.77 -21.06 5.26
CA TRP A 318 9.73 -20.21 4.07
C TRP A 318 10.74 -19.08 4.27
N ILE A 319 11.68 -18.96 3.33
CA ILE A 319 12.83 -18.07 3.41
C ILE A 319 12.79 -17.16 2.18
N ALA A 320 12.58 -15.86 2.38
CA ALA A 320 12.56 -14.88 1.32
C ALA A 320 13.96 -14.68 0.72
N ASP A 321 13.98 -14.30 -0.56
CA ASP A 321 15.13 -13.67 -1.19
C ASP A 321 15.41 -12.35 -0.46
N SER A 322 16.69 -12.04 -0.24
CA SER A 322 17.03 -10.88 0.58
C SER A 322 16.54 -9.58 -0.05
N GLY A 323 15.88 -8.76 0.78
CA GLY A 323 15.28 -7.49 0.38
C GLY A 323 14.00 -7.61 -0.46
N ALA A 324 13.56 -8.81 -0.84
CA ALA A 324 12.37 -8.97 -1.69
C ALA A 324 11.07 -8.50 -1.01
N LEU A 325 11.01 -8.58 0.31
CA LEU A 325 9.85 -8.13 1.10
C LEU A 325 9.81 -6.60 1.29
N ASP A 326 10.91 -5.91 1.01
CA ASP A 326 11.00 -4.44 1.09
C ASP A 326 10.54 -3.76 -0.22
N GLU A 327 10.47 -4.50 -1.33
CA GLU A 327 10.05 -3.94 -2.64
C GLU A 327 8.53 -3.77 -2.71
N PRO A 328 7.99 -2.60 -3.11
CA PRO A 328 6.55 -2.40 -3.17
C PRO A 328 5.88 -3.38 -4.15
N ILE A 329 4.69 -3.85 -3.79
CA ILE A 329 3.88 -4.68 -4.70
C ILE A 329 3.22 -3.81 -5.78
N GLY A 330 2.76 -4.45 -6.86
CA GLY A 330 2.12 -3.76 -7.98
C GLY A 330 0.83 -3.00 -7.60
N PRO A 331 0.33 -2.14 -8.50
CA PRO A 331 -0.89 -1.36 -8.28
C PRO A 331 -2.11 -2.27 -8.05
N SER A 332 -3.13 -1.73 -7.37
CA SER A 332 -4.38 -2.44 -7.13
C SER A 332 -5.14 -2.73 -8.43
N PRO A 333 -5.74 -3.93 -8.58
CA PRO A 333 -6.68 -4.21 -9.66
C PRO A 333 -7.84 -3.21 -9.73
N LEU A 334 -8.24 -2.64 -8.58
CA LEU A 334 -9.28 -1.59 -8.52
C LEU A 334 -8.93 -0.34 -9.34
N VAL A 335 -7.64 -0.02 -9.41
CA VAL A 335 -7.10 1.15 -10.12
C VAL A 335 -6.81 0.79 -11.58
N THR A 336 -6.24 -0.39 -11.84
CA THR A 336 -5.82 -0.76 -13.19
C THR A 336 -6.93 -1.28 -14.09
N ASP A 337 -8.05 -1.74 -13.52
CA ASP A 337 -9.20 -2.27 -14.26
C ASP A 337 -10.45 -1.44 -13.97
N GLU A 338 -10.72 -0.50 -14.88
CA GLU A 338 -11.91 0.37 -14.83
C GLU A 338 -13.23 -0.40 -14.97
N THR A 339 -13.19 -1.61 -15.53
CA THR A 339 -14.38 -2.46 -15.74
C THR A 339 -14.68 -3.37 -14.57
N LEU A 340 -13.79 -3.44 -13.58
CA LEU A 340 -13.96 -4.28 -12.39
C LEU A 340 -15.23 -3.87 -11.63
N THR A 341 -16.07 -4.85 -11.36
CA THR A 341 -17.26 -4.74 -10.49
C THR A 341 -17.11 -5.60 -9.25
N ALA A 342 -17.92 -5.34 -8.22
CA ALA A 342 -18.00 -6.21 -7.06
C ALA A 342 -19.33 -6.97 -7.01
N ASP A 343 -19.27 -8.16 -6.42
CA ASP A 343 -20.43 -8.97 -6.03
C ASP A 343 -20.20 -9.36 -4.57
N TYR A 344 -20.99 -8.79 -3.66
CA TYR A 344 -20.87 -9.01 -2.23
C TYR A 344 -20.99 -10.50 -1.85
N ALA A 345 -21.83 -11.26 -2.55
CA ALA A 345 -22.17 -12.63 -2.18
C ALA A 345 -21.18 -13.67 -2.73
N LYS A 346 -20.77 -13.52 -3.99
CA LYS A 346 -19.93 -14.49 -4.71
C LYS A 346 -18.51 -13.99 -4.96
N GLY A 347 -18.31 -12.69 -4.92
CA GLY A 347 -17.03 -12.05 -5.22
C GLY A 347 -16.02 -12.14 -4.09
N ARG A 348 -14.78 -11.76 -4.42
CA ARG A 348 -13.66 -11.62 -3.49
C ARG A 348 -12.91 -10.33 -3.78
N ALA A 349 -12.71 -9.51 -2.75
CA ALA A 349 -11.98 -8.26 -2.86
C ALA A 349 -10.49 -8.54 -3.14
N PRO A 350 -9.90 -7.97 -4.21
CA PRO A 350 -8.48 -8.11 -4.51
C PRO A 350 -7.66 -7.24 -3.55
N TRP A 351 -7.32 -7.80 -2.39
CA TRP A 351 -6.76 -7.01 -1.29
C TRP A 351 -5.25 -6.82 -1.39
N GLY A 352 -4.53 -7.80 -1.96
CA GLY A 352 -3.08 -7.76 -2.02
C GLY A 352 -2.44 -9.00 -2.62
N GLN A 353 -1.20 -9.25 -2.22
CA GLN A 353 -0.45 -10.46 -2.52
C GLN A 353 0.01 -11.14 -1.23
N ASP A 354 0.01 -12.46 -1.20
CA ASP A 354 0.66 -13.19 -0.12
C ASP A 354 2.19 -13.10 -0.24
N LEU A 355 2.90 -13.66 0.73
CA LEU A 355 4.38 -13.68 0.70
C LEU A 355 4.95 -14.47 -0.48
N ARG A 356 4.17 -15.37 -1.10
CA ARG A 356 4.55 -16.15 -2.29
C ARG A 356 4.21 -15.40 -3.59
N GLY A 357 3.65 -14.20 -3.51
CA GLY A 357 3.23 -13.42 -4.67
C GLY A 357 1.91 -13.88 -5.29
N ASP A 358 1.20 -14.82 -4.64
CA ASP A 358 -0.14 -15.23 -5.05
C ASP A 358 -1.16 -14.16 -4.67
N ALA A 359 -2.23 -14.04 -5.46
CA ALA A 359 -3.25 -13.03 -5.22
C ALA A 359 -4.00 -13.32 -3.90
N ALA A 360 -3.94 -12.38 -2.97
CA ALA A 360 -4.67 -12.41 -1.71
C ALA A 360 -6.05 -11.77 -1.89
N ALA A 361 -7.05 -12.60 -2.19
CA ALA A 361 -8.43 -12.17 -2.38
C ALA A 361 -9.32 -12.56 -1.18
N LEU A 362 -10.04 -11.59 -0.62
CA LEU A 362 -10.85 -11.75 0.59
C LEU A 362 -12.35 -11.74 0.27
N SER A 363 -13.08 -12.80 0.64
CA SER A 363 -14.54 -12.79 0.65
C SER A 363 -15.06 -11.97 1.82
N LEU A 364 -15.93 -11.00 1.54
CA LEU A 364 -16.56 -10.12 2.52
C LEU A 364 -17.99 -10.56 2.89
N TYR A 365 -18.49 -11.63 2.27
CA TYR A 365 -19.86 -12.11 2.43
C TYR A 365 -20.16 -12.50 3.88
N GLN A 366 -21.08 -11.78 4.50
CA GLN A 366 -21.57 -12.07 5.86
C GLN A 366 -20.46 -12.10 6.93
N ARG A 367 -19.48 -11.20 6.84
CA ARG A 367 -18.35 -11.12 7.79
C ARG A 367 -18.27 -9.80 8.53
N HIS A 368 -18.22 -9.92 9.85
CA HIS A 368 -17.70 -8.85 10.70
C HIS A 368 -16.17 -8.81 10.58
N LEU A 369 -15.62 -7.60 10.44
CA LEU A 369 -14.20 -7.39 10.19
C LEU A 369 -13.59 -6.55 11.32
N LEU A 370 -12.44 -7.00 11.81
CA LEU A 370 -11.62 -6.27 12.76
C LEU A 370 -10.21 -6.15 12.19
N ILE A 371 -9.71 -4.93 12.08
CA ILE A 371 -8.31 -4.66 11.73
C ILE A 371 -7.62 -3.86 12.83
N THR A 372 -6.49 -4.37 13.31
CA THR A 372 -5.70 -3.75 14.37
C THR A 372 -4.30 -3.40 13.90
N GLY A 373 -3.64 -2.45 14.56
CA GLY A 373 -2.24 -2.14 14.26
C GLY A 373 -1.84 -0.76 14.70
N LEU A 374 -0.55 -0.58 14.99
CA LEU A 374 0.00 0.71 15.41
C LEU A 374 -0.33 1.83 14.42
N SER A 375 -0.24 3.07 14.89
CA SER A 375 -0.43 4.25 14.03
C SER A 375 0.54 4.24 12.84
N ASN A 376 0.08 4.79 11.70
CA ASN A 376 0.84 4.94 10.46
C ASN A 376 1.37 3.62 9.85
N GLN A 377 0.72 2.47 10.13
CA GLN A 377 1.06 1.18 9.51
C GLN A 377 0.22 0.86 8.27
N GLY A 378 -0.79 1.68 7.93
CA GLY A 378 -1.65 1.46 6.77
C GLY A 378 -3.01 0.81 7.08
N LYS A 379 -3.46 0.83 8.34
CA LYS A 379 -4.76 0.30 8.79
C LYS A 379 -5.94 0.87 8.00
N THR A 380 -6.08 2.19 7.99
CA THR A 380 -7.16 2.89 7.28
C THR A 380 -7.11 2.64 5.78
N ALA A 381 -5.92 2.69 5.17
CA ALA A 381 -5.77 2.38 3.74
C ALA A 381 -6.16 0.93 3.40
N ALA A 382 -5.75 -0.04 4.22
CA ALA A 382 -6.09 -1.45 4.04
C ALA A 382 -7.60 -1.71 4.22
N LEU A 383 -8.24 -1.05 5.18
CA LEU A 383 -9.69 -1.14 5.42
C LEU A 383 -10.48 -0.46 4.29
N ARG A 384 -10.05 0.74 3.88
CA ARG A 384 -10.64 1.52 2.79
C ARG A 384 -10.57 0.78 1.46
N ALA A 385 -9.49 0.07 1.17
CA ALA A 385 -9.37 -0.75 -0.06
C ALA A 385 -10.50 -1.80 -0.16
N LEU A 386 -10.87 -2.43 0.96
CA LEU A 386 -11.99 -3.39 1.00
C LEU A 386 -13.34 -2.69 0.83
N ALA A 387 -13.52 -1.55 1.49
CA ALA A 387 -14.75 -0.74 1.38
C ALA A 387 -14.95 -0.20 -0.04
N LEU A 388 -13.89 0.26 -0.71
CA LEU A 388 -13.92 0.76 -2.09
C LEU A 388 -14.29 -0.35 -3.08
N TRP A 389 -13.73 -1.55 -2.93
CA TRP A 389 -14.18 -2.69 -3.74
C TRP A 389 -15.67 -2.95 -3.52
N LEU A 390 -16.10 -2.99 -2.26
CA LEU A 390 -17.48 -3.28 -1.92
C LEU A 390 -18.46 -2.17 -2.38
N ALA A 391 -18.01 -0.92 -2.48
CA ALA A 391 -18.80 0.19 -3.01
C ALA A 391 -19.20 0.02 -4.48
N LEU A 392 -18.42 -0.76 -5.26
CA LEU A 392 -18.74 -1.13 -6.65
C LEU A 392 -19.90 -2.14 -6.76
N ASP A 393 -20.39 -2.69 -5.64
CA ASP A 393 -21.67 -3.41 -5.57
C ASP A 393 -22.77 -2.41 -5.17
N ARG A 394 -23.73 -2.19 -6.09
CA ARG A 394 -24.81 -1.20 -5.92
C ARG A 394 -25.76 -1.52 -4.78
N SER A 395 -25.83 -2.79 -4.35
CA SER A 395 -26.73 -3.23 -3.29
C SER A 395 -26.24 -2.85 -1.89
N VAL A 396 -24.95 -2.52 -1.74
CA VAL A 396 -24.33 -2.29 -0.43
C VAL A 396 -24.59 -0.87 0.06
N GLU A 397 -25.06 -0.76 1.30
CA GLU A 397 -25.19 0.48 2.08
C GLU A 397 -24.02 0.60 3.06
N PHE A 398 -23.50 1.81 3.24
CA PHE A 398 -22.45 2.12 4.21
C PHE A 398 -22.92 3.13 5.24
N ARG A 399 -22.57 2.91 6.50
CA ARG A 399 -22.60 3.91 7.58
C ARG A 399 -21.21 3.96 8.18
N ILE A 400 -20.54 5.11 8.10
CA ILE A 400 -19.12 5.26 8.38
C ILE A 400 -18.90 6.33 9.44
N ALA A 401 -18.15 6.00 10.47
CA ALA A 401 -17.59 6.96 11.41
C ALA A 401 -16.05 6.91 11.39
N ASP A 402 -15.43 8.03 11.03
CA ASP A 402 -13.99 8.28 11.10
C ASP A 402 -13.67 9.10 12.35
N LEU A 403 -13.36 8.41 13.46
CA LEU A 403 -13.06 9.06 14.74
C LEU A 403 -11.63 9.59 14.83
N LYS A 404 -10.88 9.57 13.72
CA LYS A 404 -9.60 10.28 13.59
C LYS A 404 -9.81 11.72 13.15
N GLY A 405 -10.85 11.98 12.34
CA GLY A 405 -11.16 13.29 11.77
C GLY A 405 -10.18 13.78 10.71
N ALA A 406 -9.40 12.89 10.08
CA ALA A 406 -8.37 13.27 9.09
C ALA A 406 -8.91 13.36 7.66
N GLY A 407 -10.21 13.14 7.44
CA GLY A 407 -10.79 13.14 6.10
C GLY A 407 -10.48 11.86 5.30
N ASP A 408 -9.97 10.81 5.94
CA ASP A 408 -9.52 9.57 5.27
C ASP A 408 -10.66 8.85 4.52
N TRP A 409 -11.90 9.16 4.86
CA TRP A 409 -13.14 8.60 4.33
C TRP A 409 -13.99 9.60 3.53
N ALA A 410 -13.51 10.82 3.27
CA ALA A 410 -14.30 11.87 2.61
C ALA A 410 -14.82 11.48 1.22
N MET A 411 -14.11 10.60 0.49
CA MET A 411 -14.55 10.09 -0.81
C MET A 411 -15.86 9.27 -0.76
N PHE A 412 -16.27 8.80 0.42
CA PHE A 412 -17.55 8.12 0.63
C PHE A 412 -18.75 9.07 0.74
N ASP A 413 -18.54 10.39 0.64
CA ASP A 413 -19.62 11.34 0.44
C ASP A 413 -20.36 11.04 -0.88
N GLY A 414 -21.68 10.91 -0.83
CA GLY A 414 -22.51 10.39 -1.91
C GLY A 414 -22.50 8.87 -2.08
N LEU A 415 -21.88 8.12 -1.17
CA LEU A 415 -21.90 6.64 -1.14
C LEU A 415 -22.40 6.07 0.20
N ALA A 416 -21.98 6.67 1.31
CA ALA A 416 -22.46 6.31 2.64
C ALA A 416 -23.79 7.01 2.94
N THR A 417 -24.73 6.32 3.59
CA THR A 417 -25.97 6.93 4.07
C THR A 417 -25.73 7.82 5.28
N VAL A 418 -24.74 7.46 6.11
CA VAL A 418 -24.25 8.26 7.24
C VAL A 418 -22.73 8.35 7.14
N LEU A 419 -22.19 9.56 7.18
CA LEU A 419 -20.75 9.82 7.23
C LEU A 419 -20.45 10.81 8.36
N ILE A 420 -19.75 10.32 9.39
CA ILE A 420 -19.30 11.08 10.56
C ILE A 420 -17.78 11.19 10.49
N GLN A 421 -17.21 12.39 10.57
CA GLN A 421 -15.76 12.58 10.50
C GLN A 421 -15.30 13.59 11.55
N GLY A 422 -14.63 13.10 12.60
CA GLY A 422 -14.14 13.96 13.65
C GLY A 422 -13.82 13.17 14.92
N PRO A 423 -12.87 13.65 15.74
CA PRO A 423 -12.48 12.96 16.97
C PRO A 423 -13.16 13.51 18.23
N THR A 424 -14.09 14.47 18.10
CA THR A 424 -14.68 15.12 19.28
C THR A 424 -15.67 14.21 20.00
N ASP A 425 -15.98 14.55 21.24
CA ASP A 425 -16.95 13.83 22.04
C ASP A 425 -18.33 13.75 21.36
N GLU A 426 -18.74 14.80 20.64
CA GLU A 426 -19.97 14.83 19.85
C GLU A 426 -19.93 13.80 18.71
N HIS A 427 -18.83 13.71 17.97
CA HIS A 427 -18.67 12.69 16.92
C HIS A 427 -18.71 11.27 17.48
N VAL A 428 -18.23 11.08 18.71
CA VAL A 428 -18.32 9.77 19.40
C VAL A 428 -19.75 9.45 19.80
N ILE A 429 -20.52 10.44 20.25
CA ILE A 429 -21.96 10.30 20.53
C ILE A 429 -22.69 9.90 19.25
N GLU A 430 -22.46 10.63 18.15
CA GLU A 430 -23.06 10.34 16.84
C GLU A 430 -22.67 8.96 16.32
N ALA A 431 -21.40 8.56 16.47
CA ALA A 431 -20.96 7.22 16.09
C ALA A 431 -21.63 6.15 16.94
N THR A 432 -21.93 6.43 18.20
CA THR A 432 -22.67 5.52 19.08
C THR A 432 -24.12 5.38 18.63
N GLU A 433 -24.79 6.50 18.35
CA GLU A 433 -26.17 6.54 17.84
C GLU A 433 -26.27 5.85 16.49
N MET A 434 -25.32 6.06 15.57
CA MET A 434 -25.26 5.37 14.27
C MET A 434 -25.21 3.84 14.43
N VAL A 435 -24.49 3.32 15.42
CA VAL A 435 -24.41 1.87 15.70
C VAL A 435 -25.68 1.37 16.40
N GLU A 436 -26.30 2.16 17.27
CA GLU A 436 -27.60 1.85 17.87
C GLU A 436 -28.70 1.81 16.80
N ASP A 437 -28.74 2.76 15.86
CA ASP A 437 -29.64 2.76 14.71
C ASP A 437 -29.43 1.52 13.82
N ALA A 438 -28.19 1.04 13.68
CA ALA A 438 -27.91 -0.19 12.97
C ALA A 438 -28.47 -1.42 13.72
N VAL A 439 -28.51 -1.39 15.06
CA VAL A 439 -29.19 -2.41 15.87
C VAL A 439 -30.70 -2.35 15.69
N GLU A 440 -31.30 -1.16 15.64
CA GLU A 440 -32.72 -1.00 15.37
C GLU A 440 -33.09 -1.53 13.98
N GLU A 441 -32.29 -1.19 12.97
CA GLU A 441 -32.44 -1.72 11.62
C GLU A 441 -32.30 -3.25 11.59
N MET A 442 -31.29 -3.79 12.29
CA MET A 442 -31.14 -5.24 12.45
C MET A 442 -32.39 -5.88 13.07
N ASN A 443 -32.94 -5.30 14.15
CA ASN A 443 -34.13 -5.82 14.83
C ASN A 443 -35.37 -5.77 13.92
N ARG A 444 -35.54 -4.69 13.15
CA ARG A 444 -36.60 -4.58 12.13
C ARG A 444 -36.47 -5.69 11.09
N ARG A 445 -35.26 -5.94 10.58
CA ARG A 445 -35.01 -7.02 9.60
C ARG A 445 -35.27 -8.41 10.17
N LEU A 446 -34.95 -8.65 11.44
CA LEU A 446 -35.19 -9.94 12.11
C LEU A 446 -36.68 -10.25 12.28
N GLN A 447 -37.55 -9.24 12.31
CA GLN A 447 -39.00 -9.41 12.39
C GLN A 447 -39.65 -9.63 11.01
N ALA A 448 -38.90 -9.49 9.92
CA ALA A 448 -39.44 -9.68 8.59
C ALA A 448 -39.73 -11.16 8.29
N PRO A 449 -40.61 -11.45 7.32
CA PRO A 449 -40.92 -12.82 6.94
C PRO A 449 -39.67 -13.64 6.60
N PRO A 450 -39.61 -14.93 6.98
CA PRO A 450 -38.50 -15.81 6.62
C PRO A 450 -38.23 -15.81 5.11
N GLY A 451 -36.95 -15.76 4.72
CA GLY A 451 -36.54 -15.70 3.31
C GLY A 451 -36.46 -14.28 2.73
N THR A 452 -36.82 -13.24 3.49
CA THR A 452 -36.59 -11.85 3.08
C THR A 452 -35.10 -11.60 2.91
N THR A 453 -34.71 -11.12 1.73
CA THR A 453 -33.32 -10.76 1.43
C THR A 453 -33.13 -9.27 1.64
N PHE A 454 -32.10 -8.90 2.42
CA PHE A 454 -31.77 -7.52 2.71
C PHE A 454 -30.46 -7.10 2.05
N PRO A 455 -30.37 -5.85 1.56
CA PRO A 455 -29.11 -5.27 1.11
C PRO A 455 -28.09 -5.27 2.25
N PRO A 456 -26.79 -5.47 1.97
CA PRO A 456 -25.77 -5.42 2.99
C PRO A 456 -25.63 -4.02 3.57
N LEU A 457 -25.74 -3.91 4.89
CA LEU A 457 -25.43 -2.70 5.64
C LEU A 457 -24.08 -2.89 6.33
N ILE A 458 -23.08 -2.13 5.89
CA ILE A 458 -21.75 -2.10 6.50
C ILE A 458 -21.69 -0.92 7.47
N THR A 459 -21.68 -1.22 8.76
CA THR A 459 -21.45 -0.25 9.83
C THR A 459 -19.96 -0.24 10.15
N LEU A 460 -19.25 0.79 9.71
CA LEU A 460 -17.81 0.93 9.82
C LEU A 460 -17.44 2.01 10.82
N VAL A 461 -16.58 1.68 11.78
CA VAL A 461 -15.98 2.66 12.69
C VAL A 461 -14.46 2.53 12.63
N ASP A 462 -13.81 3.55 12.05
CA ASP A 462 -12.35 3.68 12.12
C ASP A 462 -11.95 4.43 13.39
N GLU A 463 -10.81 4.04 13.95
CA GLU A 463 -10.39 4.41 15.31
C GLU A 463 -11.45 4.11 16.40
N ALA A 464 -12.07 2.94 16.32
CA ALA A 464 -13.14 2.49 17.23
C ALA A 464 -12.77 2.51 18.73
N GLN A 465 -11.48 2.48 19.09
CA GLN A 465 -11.06 2.64 20.48
C GLN A 465 -11.45 4.00 21.07
N VAL A 466 -11.61 5.04 20.25
CA VAL A 466 -12.06 6.36 20.71
C VAL A 466 -13.49 6.26 21.25
N ALA A 467 -14.37 5.52 20.56
CA ALA A 467 -15.72 5.24 21.04
C ALA A 467 -15.74 4.37 22.31
N PHE A 468 -14.91 3.31 22.37
CA PHE A 468 -14.82 2.48 23.58
C PHE A 468 -14.24 3.22 24.79
N MET A 469 -13.37 4.21 24.60
CA MET A 469 -12.77 4.97 25.69
C MET A 469 -13.56 6.21 26.12
N CYS A 470 -14.69 6.52 25.45
CA CYS A 470 -15.47 7.70 25.76
C CYS A 470 -15.94 7.71 27.23
N PRO A 471 -15.55 8.72 28.02
CA PRO A 471 -15.92 8.80 29.43
C PRO A 471 -17.32 9.39 29.65
N LEU A 472 -17.92 10.00 28.61
CA LEU A 472 -19.19 10.68 28.70
C LEU A 472 -20.34 9.73 28.98
N LYS A 473 -21.40 10.30 29.53
CA LYS A 473 -22.65 9.62 29.82
C LYS A 473 -23.80 10.44 29.25
N ASP A 474 -24.85 9.74 28.86
CA ASP A 474 -26.11 10.37 28.47
C ASP A 474 -26.88 10.93 29.68
N GLU A 475 -28.07 11.48 29.41
CA GLU A 475 -28.97 12.04 30.40
C GLU A 475 -29.38 11.01 31.46
N ASP A 476 -29.55 9.75 31.06
CA ASP A 476 -29.86 8.58 31.90
C ASP A 476 -28.64 8.03 32.67
N LYS A 477 -27.49 8.72 32.59
CA LYS A 477 -26.21 8.32 33.20
C LYS A 477 -25.63 7.00 32.68
N ARG A 478 -26.05 6.55 31.49
CA ARG A 478 -25.45 5.43 30.79
C ARG A 478 -24.20 5.91 30.04
N PRO A 479 -23.05 5.27 30.21
CA PRO A 479 -21.84 5.66 29.50
C PRO A 479 -21.95 5.35 28.01
N TYR A 480 -21.42 6.25 27.18
CA TYR A 480 -21.30 6.02 25.74
C TYR A 480 -20.28 4.91 25.46
N GLY A 481 -19.08 5.05 26.03
CA GLY A 481 -17.99 4.07 25.93
C GLY A 481 -17.90 3.11 27.12
N GLY A 482 -16.97 2.16 27.01
CA GLY A 482 -16.57 1.23 28.06
C GLY A 482 -16.84 -0.24 27.71
N SER A 483 -16.43 -1.15 28.60
CA SER A 483 -16.50 -2.61 28.41
C SER A 483 -17.61 -3.30 29.19
N LYS A 484 -18.40 -2.54 29.96
CA LYS A 484 -19.48 -3.05 30.83
C LYS A 484 -20.81 -3.10 30.09
N ALA A 485 -21.74 -3.90 30.59
CA ALA A 485 -23.09 -4.01 30.03
C ALA A 485 -23.92 -2.72 30.06
N THR A 486 -23.46 -1.69 30.77
CA THR A 486 -24.07 -0.35 30.80
C THR A 486 -23.58 0.55 29.66
N SER A 487 -22.49 0.20 28.98
CA SER A 487 -21.93 0.95 27.86
C SER A 487 -22.80 0.82 26.62
N ARG A 488 -23.27 1.95 26.09
CA ARG A 488 -24.13 2.03 24.91
C ARG A 488 -23.45 1.46 23.68
N TYR A 489 -22.28 2.01 23.32
CA TYR A 489 -21.53 1.58 22.14
C TYR A 489 -21.17 0.09 22.18
N PHE A 490 -20.63 -0.38 23.32
CA PHE A 490 -20.28 -1.79 23.47
C PHE A 490 -21.47 -2.72 23.35
N MET A 491 -22.61 -2.38 23.96
CA MET A 491 -23.80 -3.21 23.87
C MET A 491 -24.39 -3.22 22.46
N ALA A 492 -24.34 -2.09 21.74
CA ALA A 492 -24.79 -2.01 20.36
C ALA A 492 -23.94 -2.89 19.44
N VAL A 493 -22.61 -2.73 19.49
CA VAL A 493 -21.65 -3.56 18.75
C VAL A 493 -21.84 -5.05 19.06
N ARG A 494 -21.96 -5.42 20.35
CA ARG A 494 -22.22 -6.80 20.78
C ARG A 494 -23.50 -7.38 20.17
N LYS A 495 -24.60 -6.61 20.12
CA LYS A 495 -25.87 -7.06 19.53
C LYS A 495 -25.71 -7.35 18.03
N ILE A 496 -25.04 -6.45 17.30
CA ILE A 496 -24.74 -6.65 15.87
C ILE A 496 -23.89 -7.91 15.66
N HIS A 497 -22.83 -8.11 16.44
CA HIS A 497 -22.00 -9.33 16.31
C HIS A 497 -22.78 -10.63 16.53
N ASN A 498 -23.78 -10.62 17.43
CA ASN A 498 -24.54 -11.83 17.75
C ASN A 498 -25.54 -12.22 16.66
N GLN A 499 -26.18 -11.25 16.01
CA GLN A 499 -27.35 -11.52 15.14
C GLN A 499 -27.30 -10.84 13.77
N GLY A 500 -26.48 -9.79 13.61
CA GLY A 500 -26.45 -8.95 12.42
C GLY A 500 -26.14 -9.73 11.14
N ARG A 501 -25.29 -10.75 11.23
CA ARG A 501 -24.97 -11.64 10.09
C ARG A 501 -26.21 -12.25 9.42
N ALA A 502 -27.23 -12.63 10.19
CA ALA A 502 -28.44 -13.27 9.66
C ALA A 502 -29.26 -12.35 8.74
N VAL A 503 -29.09 -11.03 8.89
CA VAL A 503 -29.88 -10.00 8.19
C VAL A 503 -28.98 -8.99 7.45
N ASN A 504 -27.74 -9.39 7.16
CA ASN A 504 -26.71 -8.58 6.49
C ASN A 504 -26.47 -7.20 7.12
N VAL A 505 -26.47 -7.10 8.46
CA VAL A 505 -25.97 -5.94 9.20
C VAL A 505 -24.61 -6.29 9.78
N LEU A 506 -23.55 -5.66 9.28
CA LEU A 506 -22.16 -6.08 9.55
C LEU A 506 -21.35 -4.96 10.18
N MET A 507 -20.73 -5.26 11.33
CA MET A 507 -19.78 -4.38 11.99
C MET A 507 -18.35 -4.53 11.46
N TRP A 508 -17.73 -3.42 11.05
CA TRP A 508 -16.33 -3.30 10.64
C TRP A 508 -15.61 -2.30 11.53
N GLN A 509 -14.44 -2.66 12.06
CA GLN A 509 -13.73 -1.85 13.04
C GLN A 509 -12.23 -1.75 12.73
N GLY A 510 -11.71 -0.51 12.75
CA GLY A 510 -10.29 -0.21 12.80
C GLY A 510 -9.89 0.23 14.21
N THR A 511 -8.89 -0.38 14.82
CA THR A 511 -8.34 0.06 16.12
C THR A 511 -6.81 0.04 16.15
N GLN A 512 -6.19 0.86 16.98
CA GLN A 512 -4.73 0.83 17.12
C GLN A 512 -4.24 -0.25 18.09
N ASP A 513 -4.94 -0.42 19.20
CA ASP A 513 -4.50 -1.28 20.30
C ASP A 513 -5.62 -2.26 20.70
N PRO A 514 -5.39 -3.58 20.61
CA PRO A 514 -6.40 -4.60 20.87
C PRO A 514 -6.64 -4.92 22.36
N THR A 515 -6.20 -4.08 23.30
CA THR A 515 -6.38 -4.31 24.74
C THR A 515 -7.86 -4.32 25.15
N ASP A 516 -8.20 -4.98 26.27
CA ASP A 516 -9.59 -5.10 26.75
C ASP A 516 -10.26 -3.75 27.06
N GLN A 517 -9.46 -2.73 27.37
CA GLN A 517 -9.94 -1.36 27.61
C GLN A 517 -10.34 -0.67 26.30
N ASN A 518 -9.55 -0.87 25.25
CA ASN A 518 -9.69 -0.22 23.95
C ASN A 518 -10.63 -0.96 23.01
N LEU A 519 -10.74 -2.28 23.18
CA LEU A 519 -11.54 -3.15 22.33
C LEU A 519 -11.96 -4.38 23.14
N PRO A 520 -13.14 -4.38 23.79
CA PRO A 520 -13.55 -5.44 24.70
C PRO A 520 -13.54 -6.85 24.07
N LYS A 521 -13.20 -7.88 24.86
CA LYS A 521 -13.08 -9.27 24.39
C LYS A 521 -14.26 -9.78 23.55
N LEU A 522 -15.50 -9.53 23.99
CA LEU A 522 -16.70 -9.99 23.26
C LEU A 522 -16.83 -9.34 21.86
N VAL A 523 -16.28 -8.15 21.68
CA VAL A 523 -16.24 -7.48 20.37
C VAL A 523 -15.16 -8.12 19.49
N ARG A 524 -13.95 -8.33 20.05
CA ARG A 524 -12.85 -8.99 19.32
C ARG A 524 -13.22 -10.37 18.84
N GLU A 525 -13.86 -11.16 19.71
CA GLU A 525 -14.21 -12.53 19.40
C GLU A 525 -15.39 -12.65 18.42
N GLY A 526 -16.26 -11.64 18.36
CA GLY A 526 -17.36 -11.57 17.40
C GLY A 526 -16.94 -11.27 15.96
N ALA A 527 -15.69 -10.86 15.72
CA ALA A 527 -15.16 -10.63 14.37
C ALA A 527 -14.78 -11.96 13.69
N HIS A 528 -15.28 -12.16 12.47
CA HIS A 528 -15.05 -13.36 11.65
C HIS A 528 -13.76 -13.24 10.83
N THR A 529 -13.43 -12.01 10.41
CA THR A 529 -12.17 -11.67 9.78
C THR A 529 -11.38 -10.83 10.75
N ARG A 530 -10.27 -11.37 11.25
CA ARG A 530 -9.35 -10.64 12.12
C ARG A 530 -8.04 -10.41 11.38
N ALA A 531 -7.62 -9.16 11.35
CA ALA A 531 -6.44 -8.70 10.65
C ALA A 531 -5.59 -7.86 11.59
N ALA A 532 -4.28 -8.03 11.54
CA ALA A 532 -3.34 -7.27 12.36
C ALA A 532 -2.15 -6.81 11.53
N LEU A 533 -1.91 -5.50 11.52
CA LEU A 533 -0.64 -4.93 11.08
C LEU A 533 0.39 -5.00 12.21
N ALA A 534 1.49 -4.27 12.11
CA ALA A 534 2.52 -4.25 13.14
C ALA A 534 1.93 -3.90 14.53
N LEU A 535 2.21 -4.75 15.51
CA LEU A 535 1.82 -4.61 16.92
C LEU A 535 3.06 -4.57 17.82
N GLY A 536 2.92 -4.11 19.06
CA GLY A 536 4.06 -3.96 19.96
C GLY A 536 4.49 -5.27 20.65
N THR A 537 3.56 -6.19 20.91
CA THR A 537 3.82 -7.38 21.74
C THR A 537 3.06 -8.62 21.27
N GLU A 538 3.55 -9.82 21.62
CA GLU A 538 2.83 -11.08 21.36
C GLU A 538 1.47 -11.11 22.07
N SER A 539 1.35 -10.52 23.26
CA SER A 539 0.07 -10.41 23.97
C SER A 539 -0.97 -9.64 23.14
N GLN A 540 -0.57 -8.52 22.55
CA GLN A 540 -1.43 -7.79 21.61
C GLN A 540 -1.75 -8.62 20.35
N ALA A 541 -0.78 -9.38 19.83
CA ALA A 541 -1.02 -10.28 18.69
C ALA A 541 -2.10 -11.33 19.00
N ARG A 542 -2.05 -11.95 20.20
CA ARG A 542 -3.05 -12.91 20.68
C ARG A 542 -4.41 -12.27 20.84
N MET A 543 -4.47 -11.05 21.38
CA MET A 543 -5.73 -10.32 21.51
C MET A 543 -6.35 -9.96 20.16
N ALA A 544 -5.52 -9.60 19.17
CA ALA A 544 -5.98 -9.21 17.83
C ALA A 544 -6.43 -10.40 16.97
N LEU A 545 -5.62 -11.45 16.87
CA LEU A 545 -5.84 -12.57 15.95
C LEU A 545 -6.43 -13.82 16.63
N GLY A 546 -6.30 -13.94 17.95
CA GLY A 546 -6.65 -15.12 18.72
C GLY A 546 -5.49 -16.10 18.90
N ASP A 547 -5.56 -16.90 19.97
CA ASP A 547 -4.48 -17.83 20.34
C ASP A 547 -4.16 -18.85 19.25
N LYS A 548 -5.19 -19.44 18.62
CA LYS A 548 -5.02 -20.41 17.53
C LYS A 548 -4.15 -19.86 16.38
N ALA A 549 -4.29 -18.58 16.04
CA ALA A 549 -3.50 -17.97 14.98
C ALA A 549 -2.05 -17.81 15.41
N VAL A 550 -1.80 -17.29 16.61
CA VAL A 550 -0.45 -17.06 17.16
C VAL A 550 0.28 -18.37 17.42
N ASP A 551 -0.39 -19.36 18.02
CA ASP A 551 0.15 -20.71 18.22
C ASP A 551 0.44 -21.40 16.87
N GLY A 552 -0.30 -21.04 15.82
CA GLY A 552 -0.07 -21.44 14.43
C GLY A 552 1.07 -20.68 13.73
N GLY A 553 1.73 -19.74 14.40
CA GLY A 553 2.87 -18.96 13.89
C GLY A 553 2.55 -17.53 13.42
N ALA A 554 1.34 -17.02 13.64
CA ALA A 554 1.02 -15.63 13.38
C ALA A 554 1.84 -14.72 14.30
N ALA A 555 2.61 -13.79 13.71
CA ALA A 555 3.50 -12.91 14.49
C ALA A 555 3.46 -11.45 13.99
N PRO A 556 2.30 -10.77 14.03
CA PRO A 556 2.19 -9.35 13.66
C PRO A 556 3.07 -8.45 14.54
N ASN A 557 3.39 -8.87 15.76
CA ASN A 557 4.31 -8.16 16.66
C ASN A 557 5.77 -8.18 16.23
N LEU A 558 6.12 -8.98 15.21
CA LEU A 558 7.46 -9.07 14.65
C LEU A 558 7.57 -8.36 13.29
N LEU A 559 6.48 -7.76 12.80
CA LEU A 559 6.51 -6.83 11.68
C LEU A 559 7.20 -5.53 12.14
N ARG A 560 8.02 -4.95 11.28
CA ARG A 560 8.83 -3.76 11.56
C ARG A 560 7.97 -2.50 11.38
N PRO A 561 7.66 -1.74 12.45
CA PRO A 561 6.87 -0.53 12.33
C PRO A 561 7.52 0.47 11.37
N GLY A 562 6.75 1.01 10.43
CA GLY A 562 7.21 2.01 9.47
C GLY A 562 7.89 1.45 8.22
N LEU A 563 8.46 0.24 8.27
CA LEU A 563 9.04 -0.45 7.12
C LEU A 563 8.02 -1.41 6.47
N ASP A 564 7.33 -2.20 7.29
CA ASP A 564 6.36 -3.20 6.82
C ASP A 564 4.94 -2.61 6.69
N LYS A 565 4.84 -1.34 6.24
CA LYS A 565 3.54 -0.66 6.05
C LYS A 565 2.69 -1.40 5.02
N GLY A 566 1.42 -1.61 5.35
CA GLY A 566 0.48 -2.38 4.51
C GLY A 566 0.69 -3.89 4.57
N GLN A 567 1.61 -4.41 5.39
CA GLN A 567 1.65 -5.84 5.69
C GLN A 567 0.65 -6.17 6.79
N VAL A 568 -0.22 -7.13 6.52
CA VAL A 568 -1.31 -7.55 7.38
C VAL A 568 -1.24 -9.06 7.58
N VAL A 569 -1.28 -9.50 8.83
CA VAL A 569 -1.49 -10.91 9.18
C VAL A 569 -2.99 -11.14 9.33
N VAL A 570 -3.54 -12.10 8.59
CA VAL A 570 -4.99 -12.30 8.46
C VAL A 570 -5.37 -13.68 8.96
N ALA A 571 -6.30 -13.74 9.90
CA ALA A 571 -6.95 -14.95 10.39
C ALA A 571 -8.44 -14.91 9.99
N SER A 572 -8.77 -15.59 8.90
CA SER A 572 -10.14 -15.70 8.40
C SER A 572 -10.28 -16.86 7.42
N ASP A 573 -11.43 -17.53 7.44
CA ASP A 573 -11.87 -18.47 6.40
C ASP A 573 -12.36 -17.77 5.11
N GLY A 574 -12.46 -16.44 5.13
CA GLY A 574 -12.80 -15.62 3.94
C GLY A 574 -11.66 -15.49 2.93
N ILE A 575 -10.42 -15.82 3.31
CA ILE A 575 -9.23 -15.78 2.46
C ILE A 575 -8.65 -17.19 2.33
N ALA A 576 -8.04 -17.50 1.18
CA ALA A 576 -7.40 -18.78 0.98
C ALA A 576 -6.14 -18.89 1.86
N ILE A 577 -6.24 -19.65 2.95
CA ILE A 577 -5.11 -19.98 3.81
C ILE A 577 -4.57 -21.36 3.41
N PRO A 578 -3.27 -21.51 3.14
CA PRO A 578 -2.67 -22.81 2.84
C PRO A 578 -2.98 -23.86 3.92
N ALA A 579 -3.20 -25.11 3.49
CA ALA A 579 -3.52 -26.20 4.40
C ALA A 579 -2.47 -26.35 5.51
N GLY A 580 -2.93 -26.43 6.76
CA GLY A 580 -2.08 -26.52 7.94
C GLY A 580 -1.68 -25.17 8.55
N GLN A 581 -2.06 -24.04 7.96
CA GLN A 581 -1.85 -22.71 8.56
C GLN A 581 -3.15 -22.18 9.18
N ALA A 582 -3.01 -21.38 10.24
CA ALA A 582 -4.13 -20.72 10.91
C ALA A 582 -4.28 -19.23 10.52
N SER A 583 -3.28 -18.68 9.83
CA SER A 583 -3.24 -17.31 9.35
C SER A 583 -2.39 -17.21 8.08
N ILE A 584 -2.52 -16.09 7.35
CA ILE A 584 -1.71 -15.78 6.18
C ILE A 584 -1.22 -14.34 6.25
N ASN A 585 0.00 -14.10 5.76
CA ASN A 585 0.55 -12.76 5.63
C ASN A 585 0.21 -12.21 4.25
N VAL A 586 -0.40 -11.02 4.23
CA VAL A 586 -0.86 -10.31 3.04
C VAL A 586 -0.17 -8.97 2.99
N ARG A 587 0.49 -8.68 1.88
CA ARG A 587 0.97 -7.34 1.51
C ARG A 587 -0.18 -6.68 0.75
N THR A 588 -0.82 -5.66 1.34
CA THR A 588 -2.00 -5.05 0.73
C THR A 588 -1.62 -4.11 -0.41
N HIS A 589 -2.49 -4.02 -1.42
CA HIS A 589 -2.32 -3.00 -2.44
C HIS A 589 -2.53 -1.62 -1.82
N TYR A 590 -1.60 -0.72 -2.09
CA TYR A 590 -1.73 0.67 -1.69
C TYR A 590 -2.60 1.42 -2.71
N ILE A 591 -3.64 2.08 -2.20
CA ILE A 591 -4.53 2.96 -2.96
C ILE A 591 -4.47 4.32 -2.28
N ASP A 592 -3.85 5.29 -2.97
CA ASP A 592 -3.75 6.65 -2.47
C ASP A 592 -5.11 7.37 -2.49
N THR A 593 -5.16 8.60 -2.00
CA THR A 593 -6.42 9.36 -1.87
C THR A 593 -7.02 9.75 -3.22
N GLU A 594 -6.19 10.04 -4.22
CA GLU A 594 -6.66 10.40 -5.56
C GLU A 594 -7.29 9.19 -6.25
N GLN A 595 -6.59 8.05 -6.24
CA GLN A 595 -7.09 6.77 -6.74
C GLN A 595 -8.35 6.32 -6.00
N ALA A 596 -8.41 6.50 -4.68
CA ALA A 596 -9.60 6.19 -3.89
C ALA A 596 -10.81 7.04 -4.30
N THR A 597 -10.57 8.32 -4.61
CA THR A 597 -11.62 9.24 -5.08
C THR A 597 -12.13 8.81 -6.46
N GLU A 598 -11.23 8.47 -7.38
CA GLU A 598 -11.60 7.96 -8.72
C GLU A 598 -12.46 6.69 -8.63
N ILE A 599 -12.07 5.73 -7.78
CA ILE A 599 -12.85 4.50 -7.56
C ILE A 599 -14.21 4.82 -6.92
N ALA A 600 -14.25 5.75 -5.97
CA ALA A 600 -15.50 6.19 -5.35
C ALA A 600 -16.43 6.88 -6.36
N ASP A 601 -15.91 7.73 -7.24
CA ASP A 601 -16.70 8.41 -8.26
C ASP A 601 -17.25 7.43 -9.30
N ARG A 602 -16.48 6.40 -9.65
CA ARG A 602 -16.99 5.26 -10.43
C ARG A 602 -18.14 4.56 -9.71
N ALA A 603 -18.01 4.29 -8.42
CA ALA A 603 -19.07 3.68 -7.63
C ALA A 603 -20.32 4.57 -7.55
N LYS A 604 -20.17 5.90 -7.44
CA LYS A 604 -21.28 6.87 -7.45
C LYS A 604 -21.99 6.88 -8.80
N ALA A 605 -21.24 6.88 -9.90
CA ALA A 605 -21.80 6.85 -11.25
C ALA A 605 -22.62 5.57 -11.54
N MET A 606 -22.39 4.49 -10.80
CA MET A 606 -23.16 3.25 -10.90
C MET A 606 -24.47 3.26 -10.08
N ARG A 607 -24.65 4.24 -9.18
CA ARG A 607 -25.76 4.30 -8.22
C ARG A 607 -26.73 5.42 -8.61
N ASP A 608 -28.01 5.20 -8.33
CA ASP A 608 -29.03 6.24 -8.46
C ASP A 608 -28.97 7.15 -7.23
N GLY A 609 -27.97 8.05 -7.18
CA GLY A 609 -27.81 9.14 -6.20
C GLY A 609 -28.10 8.81 -4.72
N VAL A 610 -27.07 8.56 -3.91
CA VAL A 610 -27.22 8.44 -2.45
C VAL A 610 -27.14 9.83 -1.81
N THR A 611 -28.19 10.26 -1.09
CA THR A 611 -28.11 11.45 -0.23
C THR A 611 -27.41 11.05 1.07
N THR A 612 -26.15 11.43 1.21
CA THR A 612 -25.38 11.20 2.43
C THR A 612 -25.83 12.19 3.50
N LEU A 613 -26.30 11.67 4.64
CA LEU A 613 -26.46 12.47 5.84
C LEU A 613 -25.05 12.77 6.37
N ARG A 614 -24.56 13.98 6.06
CA ARG A 614 -23.42 14.57 6.77
C ARG A 614 -23.95 15.02 8.12
N VAL A 615 -23.39 14.48 9.21
CA VAL A 615 -23.57 15.09 10.53
C VAL A 615 -22.56 16.22 10.75
N ILE A 616 -21.83 16.60 9.69
CA ILE A 616 -21.04 17.83 9.64
C ILE A 616 -21.86 18.87 8.87
N GLU A 617 -22.84 19.44 9.56
CA GLU A 617 -23.34 20.81 9.38
C GLU A 617 -24.21 21.14 10.60
N ARG A 618 -23.56 21.55 11.70
CA ARG A 618 -24.19 22.42 12.69
C ARG A 618 -23.39 23.73 12.75
N GLY A 619 -24.00 24.73 12.14
CA GLY A 619 -23.60 26.13 12.12
C GLY A 619 -22.64 26.45 10.99
N GLU A 620 -23.10 27.21 9.99
CA GLU A 620 -22.22 28.21 9.35
C GLU A 620 -21.37 28.87 10.46
N GLU A 621 -20.08 29.10 10.21
CA GLU A 621 -19.24 29.89 11.10
C GLU A 621 -19.78 31.33 11.07
N ARG A 622 -20.82 31.59 11.87
CA ARG A 622 -21.59 32.83 11.80
C ARG A 622 -20.75 33.95 12.38
N ASP A 623 -20.63 35.02 11.61
CA ASP A 623 -20.01 36.26 12.07
C ASP A 623 -20.94 36.95 13.07
N PRO A 624 -20.64 36.90 14.38
CA PRO A 624 -21.57 37.41 15.37
C PRO A 624 -21.73 38.93 15.27
N LEU A 625 -20.76 39.64 14.68
CA LEU A 625 -20.85 41.07 14.43
C LEU A 625 -21.83 41.39 13.29
N ALA A 626 -21.85 40.58 12.23
CA ALA A 626 -22.83 40.68 11.14
C ALA A 626 -24.24 40.30 11.61
N ASP A 627 -24.37 39.28 12.47
CA ASP A 627 -25.66 38.87 13.04
C ASP A 627 -26.22 39.94 13.99
N ILE A 628 -25.37 40.59 14.79
CA ILE A 628 -25.77 41.77 15.58
C ILE A 628 -26.30 42.87 14.65
N ALA A 629 -25.65 43.13 13.50
CA ALA A 629 -26.11 44.15 12.55
C ALA A 629 -27.47 43.77 11.92
N THR A 630 -27.65 42.49 11.59
CA THR A 630 -28.90 41.95 11.06
C THR A 630 -30.06 42.14 12.05
N VAL A 631 -29.87 41.86 13.34
CA VAL A 631 -30.94 42.01 14.34
C VAL A 631 -31.24 43.47 14.73
N LEU A 632 -30.27 44.37 14.55
CA LEU A 632 -30.49 45.82 14.69
C LEU A 632 -31.42 46.32 13.57
N GLY A 633 -31.27 45.79 12.35
CA GLY A 633 -32.07 46.16 11.19
C GLY A 633 -31.99 47.66 10.91
N ASP A 634 -33.15 48.30 10.70
CA ASP A 634 -33.22 49.74 10.43
C ASP A 634 -33.28 50.64 11.68
N ALA A 635 -33.29 50.06 12.89
CA ALA A 635 -33.35 50.86 14.10
C ALA A 635 -32.02 51.64 14.29
N PRO A 636 -32.07 52.95 14.58
CA PRO A 636 -30.85 53.74 14.79
C PRO A 636 -30.04 53.27 16.00
N ARG A 637 -30.72 52.71 17.01
CA ARG A 637 -30.14 52.08 18.19
C ARG A 637 -31.13 51.10 18.81
N LEU A 638 -30.63 50.05 19.44
CA LEU A 638 -31.44 49.03 20.11
C LEU A 638 -30.93 48.76 21.52
N VAL A 639 -31.83 48.51 22.48
CA VAL A 639 -31.45 48.15 23.85
C VAL A 639 -30.78 46.77 23.84
N THR A 640 -29.69 46.60 24.59
CA THR A 640 -28.91 45.35 24.61
C THR A 640 -29.75 44.11 24.92
N GLN A 641 -30.77 44.24 25.76
CA GLN A 641 -31.71 43.16 26.08
C GLN A 641 -32.53 42.72 24.85
N ASP A 642 -32.93 43.66 24.01
CA ASP A 642 -33.69 43.36 22.80
C ASP A 642 -32.77 42.82 21.69
N VAL A 643 -31.49 43.24 21.65
CA VAL A 643 -30.47 42.63 20.80
C VAL A 643 -30.32 41.14 21.13
N LEU A 644 -30.13 40.79 22.41
CA LEU A 644 -30.00 39.40 22.84
C LEU A 644 -31.23 38.55 22.54
N LYS A 645 -32.44 39.08 22.79
CA LYS A 645 -33.69 38.38 22.45
C LYS A 645 -33.83 38.11 20.96
N ARG A 646 -33.47 39.10 20.12
CA ARG A 646 -33.53 38.95 18.67
C ARG A 646 -32.44 38.02 18.15
N LEU A 647 -31.24 38.01 18.74
CA LEU A 647 -30.20 37.03 18.42
C LEU A 647 -30.66 35.61 18.77
N ALA A 648 -31.22 35.41 19.96
CA ALA A 648 -31.79 34.11 20.35
C ALA A 648 -32.96 33.67 19.43
N THR A 649 -33.71 34.63 18.87
CA THR A 649 -34.75 34.32 17.87
C THR A 649 -34.15 34.04 16.49
N LEU A 650 -33.05 34.71 16.12
CA LEU A 650 -32.33 34.50 14.85
C LEU A 650 -31.67 33.13 14.81
N ASN A 651 -31.11 32.68 15.94
CA ASN A 651 -30.56 31.35 16.12
C ASN A 651 -30.50 31.00 17.62
N GLU A 652 -31.41 30.13 18.06
CA GLU A 652 -31.51 29.71 19.45
C GLU A 652 -30.29 28.88 19.88
N ASP A 653 -29.77 28.03 18.99
CA ASP A 653 -28.61 27.17 19.26
C ASP A 653 -27.31 27.98 19.46
N ALA A 654 -27.11 29.04 18.67
CA ALA A 654 -25.91 29.87 18.74
C ALA A 654 -25.96 30.96 19.82
N TYR A 655 -27.14 31.55 20.04
CA TYR A 655 -27.28 32.77 20.86
C TYR A 655 -28.24 32.64 22.04
N GLY A 656 -28.96 31.53 22.20
CA GLY A 656 -29.95 31.34 23.27
C GLY A 656 -29.35 31.45 24.69
N GLY A 657 -28.07 31.11 24.83
CA GLY A 657 -27.33 31.23 26.10
C GLY A 657 -26.57 32.54 26.30
N TRP A 658 -26.61 33.48 25.34
CA TRP A 658 -25.78 34.68 25.38
C TRP A 658 -26.17 35.64 26.51
N THR A 659 -25.16 36.12 27.22
CA THR A 659 -25.29 37.12 28.27
C THR A 659 -24.91 38.52 27.78
N PHE A 660 -25.14 39.55 28.59
CA PHE A 660 -24.65 40.90 28.32
C PHE A 660 -23.11 40.96 28.23
N ALA A 661 -22.40 40.04 28.89
CA ALA A 661 -20.94 39.96 28.82
C ALA A 661 -20.49 39.44 27.45
N ASP A 662 -21.21 38.47 26.88
CA ASP A 662 -20.93 37.92 25.54
C ASP A 662 -21.14 38.95 24.45
N LEU A 663 -22.26 39.69 24.52
CA LEU A 663 -22.54 40.79 23.59
C LEU A 663 -21.46 41.89 23.69
N ARG A 664 -20.99 42.20 24.91
CA ARG A 664 -19.93 43.19 25.11
C ARG A 664 -18.61 42.71 24.53
N ARG A 665 -18.24 41.45 24.77
CA ARG A 665 -16.99 40.83 24.30
C ARG A 665 -16.86 40.88 22.77
N VAL A 666 -17.95 40.71 22.04
CA VAL A 666 -17.94 40.78 20.56
C VAL A 666 -17.82 42.22 20.05
N LEU A 667 -18.31 43.20 20.81
CA LEU A 667 -18.29 44.61 20.44
C LEU A 667 -17.08 45.37 21.00
N GLU A 668 -16.31 44.76 21.90
CA GLU A 668 -15.09 45.30 22.48
C GLU A 668 -14.03 45.51 21.38
N ASP A 669 -13.28 46.60 21.46
CA ASP A 669 -12.26 47.01 20.47
C ASP A 669 -12.75 47.29 19.03
N THR A 670 -14.05 47.08 18.73
CA THR A 670 -14.65 47.43 17.43
C THR A 670 -15.07 48.90 17.32
N GLY A 671 -15.11 49.62 18.44
CA GLY A 671 -15.69 50.97 18.53
C GLY A 671 -17.23 51.02 18.52
N ALA A 672 -17.89 49.86 18.47
CA ALA A 672 -19.35 49.70 18.55
C ALA A 672 -19.85 49.26 19.93
N GLU A 673 -19.06 49.50 20.97
CA GLU A 673 -19.37 49.09 22.35
C GLU A 673 -20.74 49.62 22.84
N PRO A 674 -21.47 48.81 23.62
CA PRO A 674 -22.69 49.25 24.26
C PRO A 674 -22.45 50.48 25.14
N TYR A 675 -23.28 51.51 25.00
CA TYR A 675 -23.19 52.73 25.80
C TYR A 675 -24.53 53.09 26.41
N LYS A 676 -24.51 53.98 27.42
CA LYS A 676 -25.72 54.41 28.12
C LYS A 676 -26.41 55.53 27.36
N SER A 677 -27.68 55.34 27.01
CA SER A 677 -28.57 56.39 26.52
C SER A 677 -29.90 56.31 27.26
N ASP A 678 -30.41 57.47 27.71
CA ASP A 678 -31.72 57.56 28.37
C ASP A 678 -31.89 56.54 29.51
N GLY A 679 -30.81 56.32 30.27
CA GLY A 679 -30.78 55.40 31.40
C GLY A 679 -30.62 53.91 31.06
N ARG A 680 -30.63 53.50 29.78
CA ARG A 680 -30.51 52.10 29.33
C ARG A 680 -29.26 51.87 28.47
N MET A 681 -28.74 50.64 28.49
CA MET A 681 -27.62 50.25 27.64
C MET A 681 -28.12 49.94 26.22
N VAL A 682 -27.51 50.57 25.22
CA VAL A 682 -27.90 50.45 23.81
C VAL A 682 -26.70 50.18 22.91
N VAL A 683 -26.94 49.52 21.79
CA VAL A 683 -26.00 49.37 20.67
C VAL A 683 -26.48 50.29 19.53
N ALA A 684 -25.57 51.11 18.97
CA ALA A 684 -25.90 52.04 17.89
C ALA A 684 -25.52 51.46 16.52
N ARG A 685 -26.45 51.57 15.56
CA ARG A 685 -26.31 51.06 14.19
C ARG A 685 -25.11 51.67 13.47
N ASP A 686 -24.95 52.99 13.53
CA ASP A 686 -23.88 53.69 12.80
C ASP A 686 -22.47 53.30 13.26
N ARG A 687 -22.30 52.98 14.55
CA ARG A 687 -21.01 52.53 15.09
C ARG A 687 -20.70 51.12 14.62
N LEU A 688 -21.70 50.26 14.59
CA LEU A 688 -21.58 48.88 14.14
C LEU A 688 -21.30 48.77 12.64
N HIS A 689 -22.00 49.53 11.79
CA HIS A 689 -21.71 49.57 10.36
C HIS A 689 -20.32 50.13 10.06
N ARG A 690 -19.86 51.12 10.85
CA ARG A 690 -18.49 51.62 10.74
C ARG A 690 -17.46 50.57 11.14
N ALA A 691 -17.74 49.77 12.16
CA ALA A 691 -16.88 48.65 12.55
C ALA A 691 -16.80 47.59 11.43
N LEU A 692 -17.95 47.21 10.84
CA LEU A 692 -18.01 46.26 9.73
C LEU A 692 -17.29 46.78 8.47
N ALA A 693 -17.43 48.07 8.14
CA ALA A 693 -16.78 48.68 6.98
C ALA A 693 -15.25 48.84 7.10
N ASN A 694 -14.72 48.85 8.33
CA ASN A 694 -13.29 49.03 8.61
C ASN A 694 -12.57 47.70 8.92
N ARG A 695 -13.22 46.56 8.66
CA ARG A 695 -12.64 45.24 8.93
C ARG A 695 -11.50 44.94 7.93
N PRO A 696 -10.31 44.48 8.38
CA PRO A 696 -9.22 44.13 7.47
C PRO A 696 -9.58 42.91 6.60
N GLU A 697 -9.20 42.94 5.31
CA GLU A 697 -9.59 41.96 4.27
C GLU A 697 -9.20 40.48 4.53
N ALA A 698 -8.44 40.20 5.58
CA ALA A 698 -8.09 38.82 5.97
C ALA A 698 -9.29 38.03 6.54
N ASP A 699 -10.34 38.71 7.00
CA ASP A 699 -11.54 38.08 7.57
C ASP A 699 -12.73 38.01 6.59
N SER A 700 -12.63 38.63 5.42
CA SER A 700 -13.76 38.78 4.47
C SER A 700 -13.81 37.71 3.37
N ALA A 701 -12.97 36.68 3.42
CA ALA A 701 -12.92 35.62 2.40
C ALA A 701 -14.06 34.59 2.48
N PHE A 702 -15.08 34.78 3.33
CA PHE A 702 -16.12 33.77 3.58
C PHE A 702 -17.56 34.20 3.28
N ALA A 703 -17.77 35.29 2.53
CA ALA A 703 -19.12 35.77 2.19
C ALA A 703 -19.53 35.57 0.71
N SER A 704 -18.80 34.73 -0.05
CA SER A 704 -19.27 34.31 -1.38
C SER A 704 -18.79 32.91 -1.77
N GLN A 705 -19.52 31.89 -1.32
CA GLN A 705 -19.77 30.65 -2.06
C GLN A 705 -20.99 29.94 -1.49
#